data_AF-A0AB32WD68-F1
#
_entry.id   AF-A0AB32WD68-F1
#
_cell.length_a   1.000
_cell.length_b   1.000
_cell.length_c   1.000
_cell.angle_alpha   90.00
_cell.angle_beta   90.00
_cell.angle_gamma   90.00
#
_symmetry.space_group_name_H-M   'P 1'
#
loop_
_entity.id
_entity.type
_entity.pdbx_description
1 polymer ?
#
loop_
_entity_poly.entity_id
_entity_poly.type
_entity_poly.pdbx_seq_one_letter_code
_entity_poly.pdbx_strand_id
1 'polypeptide(L)'
;MRQNEEEWVEYKNIMEDVVKRSGFDKSIFYDLRGNHDNFGVPVVGGSFDFYSKYSINGQLGRSGHVNSITLQAGEQKYLFVGLDSTMSVGLRGPTNLFGHPTDQLLTEIDLELAQWDSQSAKPVNKITFGHFPLSFSASSQSGRTLKDIFLKHSLSAYICGHLHSGFGKNLKRHHLSNHLLLSSQKFFQFNVHQIPSEGIKNCSFGAPPVEEFWEWEMGDWRKSRAMRILAIDRGHVSFAGIDFKSGSKKTIIIPTFPLDSRFMSTSSSHNEYECEHMLPSSYETVRALVFSVSPVVSVVAKIYDSRYGNLDNVMEATMTKHVDRSSRGDLYSVPWNYKAFEDPSADRFWLQIEATDIMGRTTLTELRPFSVNGLHAKVLWTWKEFFVMGCQWAALYYPILWLTMYFLLLLLLIPRAFLIFSRKQHTYKNFLAAKGLINGIAWVLQELCRVPIAWFGFLGYLFYLVLFPWFVGQVFTDGGDRGYMTYMGWVVKSSNNKRNDYIGSPDIMVVVLPHLIFVVLPAIFFAGALAAERAVHRDNFLSISGKKADDYSRLNKRSLRYDSRGNRRSKFHFDGRWMRSILLVLCLAICWKHFKNCRALMKAYEMNPLLHFPVYSLGIPVLLGYVIHKTKGA
;
A
#
# COMPACT_ATOMS: atom_id res chain seq x y z
N MET A 1 8.41 -16.53 4.97
CA MET A 1 7.49 -16.82 6.09
C MET A 1 6.65 -18.02 5.68
N ARG A 2 6.25 -18.86 6.64
CA ARG A 2 5.33 -20.00 6.45
C ARG A 2 4.33 -20.00 7.60
N GLN A 3 3.23 -20.73 7.45
CA GLN A 3 2.26 -20.91 8.51
C GLN A 3 2.82 -21.75 9.67
N ASN A 4 2.25 -21.55 10.86
CA ASN A 4 2.49 -22.39 12.03
C ASN A 4 1.16 -23.02 12.45
N GLU A 5 1.08 -24.36 12.46
CA GLU A 5 -0.13 -25.09 12.81
C GLU A 5 -0.54 -24.85 14.28
N GLU A 6 0.43 -24.69 15.19
CA GLU A 6 0.15 -24.42 16.61
C GLU A 6 -0.62 -23.09 16.80
N GLU A 7 -0.30 -22.07 16.00
CA GLU A 7 -1.02 -20.78 16.03
C GLU A 7 -2.47 -20.94 15.54
N TRP A 8 -2.72 -21.86 14.59
CA TRP A 8 -4.07 -22.16 14.10
C TRP A 8 -4.90 -22.98 15.09
N VAL A 9 -4.27 -23.93 15.80
CA VAL A 9 -4.92 -24.66 16.88
C VAL A 9 -5.34 -23.69 18.00
N GLU A 10 -4.44 -22.76 18.36
CA GLU A 10 -4.75 -21.71 19.34
C GLU A 10 -5.88 -20.79 18.86
N TYR A 11 -5.83 -20.34 17.60
CA TYR A 11 -6.91 -19.54 17.00
C TYR A 11 -8.27 -20.25 17.12
N LYS A 12 -8.35 -21.52 16.74
CA LYS A 12 -9.57 -22.33 16.85
C LYS A 12 -10.09 -22.36 18.29
N ASN A 13 -9.22 -22.68 19.26
CA ASN A 13 -9.60 -22.77 20.68
C ASN A 13 -10.13 -21.43 21.22
N ILE A 14 -9.47 -20.33 20.86
CA ILE A 14 -9.90 -18.98 21.25
C ILE A 14 -11.27 -18.66 20.64
N MET A 15 -11.48 -18.96 19.35
CA MET A 15 -12.76 -18.68 18.70
C MET A 15 -13.90 -19.54 19.27
N GLU A 16 -13.64 -20.79 19.65
CA GLU A 16 -14.61 -21.63 20.36
C GLU A 16 -15.00 -21.02 21.73
N ASP A 17 -14.03 -20.47 22.47
CA ASP A 17 -14.29 -19.76 23.73
C ASP A 17 -15.08 -18.46 23.50
N VAL A 18 -14.77 -17.69 22.45
CA VAL A 18 -15.54 -16.49 22.06
C VAL A 18 -16.99 -16.83 21.72
N VAL A 19 -17.22 -17.86 20.91
CA VAL A 19 -18.57 -18.36 20.57
C VAL A 19 -19.32 -18.76 21.83
N LYS A 20 -18.69 -19.56 22.70
CA LYS A 20 -19.30 -20.03 23.95
C LYS A 20 -19.64 -18.88 24.90
N ARG A 21 -18.73 -17.93 25.12
CA ARG A 21 -18.92 -16.81 26.07
C ARG A 21 -19.91 -15.77 25.58
N SER A 22 -19.95 -15.53 24.27
CA SER A 22 -20.88 -14.57 23.68
C SER A 22 -22.32 -15.12 23.62
N GLY A 23 -22.48 -16.45 23.63
CA GLY A 23 -23.79 -17.10 23.49
C GLY A 23 -24.40 -16.93 22.09
N PHE A 24 -23.63 -16.46 21.12
CA PHE A 24 -24.03 -16.36 19.73
C PHE A 24 -23.84 -17.69 19.01
N ASP A 25 -24.73 -17.97 18.05
CA ASP A 25 -24.60 -19.14 17.19
C ASP A 25 -23.31 -19.06 16.37
N LYS A 26 -22.52 -20.14 16.34
CA LYS A 26 -21.25 -20.19 15.60
C LYS A 26 -21.41 -19.81 14.11
N SER A 27 -22.58 -20.07 13.52
CA SER A 27 -22.89 -19.75 12.13
C SER A 27 -22.85 -18.24 11.82
N ILE A 28 -23.00 -17.35 12.80
CA ILE A 28 -22.93 -15.90 12.52
C ILE A 28 -21.50 -15.37 12.48
N PHE A 29 -20.51 -16.19 12.85
CA PHE A 29 -19.11 -15.83 12.79
C PHE A 29 -18.55 -16.17 11.42
N TYR A 30 -17.81 -15.21 10.85
CA TYR A 30 -17.15 -15.34 9.56
C TYR A 30 -15.70 -14.89 9.72
N ASP A 31 -14.79 -15.70 9.22
CA ASP A 31 -13.38 -15.36 9.06
C ASP A 31 -12.98 -15.51 7.59
N LEU A 32 -11.94 -14.79 7.19
CA LEU A 32 -11.58 -14.68 5.78
C LEU A 32 -10.09 -14.89 5.62
N ARG A 33 -9.72 -15.64 4.57
CA ARG A 33 -8.32 -15.94 4.28
C ARG A 33 -7.56 -14.70 3.86
N GLY A 34 -6.46 -14.41 4.54
CA GLY A 34 -5.49 -13.40 4.14
C GLY A 34 -4.20 -14.00 3.57
N ASN A 35 -3.26 -13.12 3.21
CA ASN A 35 -1.97 -13.56 2.67
C ASN A 35 -1.13 -14.39 3.66
N HIS A 36 -1.26 -14.11 4.96
CA HIS A 36 -0.57 -14.89 6.00
C HIS A 36 -1.09 -16.33 6.10
N ASP A 37 -2.39 -16.49 5.88
CA ASP A 37 -3.13 -17.75 5.94
C ASP A 37 -2.95 -18.60 4.66
N ASN A 38 -2.22 -18.03 3.69
CA ASN A 38 -1.85 -18.67 2.44
C ASN A 38 -0.32 -18.71 2.27
N PHE A 39 0.49 -18.48 3.31
CA PHE A 39 1.96 -18.54 3.13
C PHE A 39 2.46 -19.98 2.97
N GLY A 40 3.04 -20.27 1.80
CA GLY A 40 3.66 -21.56 1.51
C GLY A 40 2.66 -22.71 1.32
N VAL A 41 1.39 -22.42 1.04
CA VAL A 41 0.36 -23.44 0.78
C VAL A 41 0.46 -23.89 -0.67
N PRO A 42 0.80 -25.16 -0.96
CA PRO A 42 0.91 -25.62 -2.34
C PRO A 42 -0.44 -25.74 -3.04
N VAL A 43 -1.48 -26.16 -2.30
CA VAL A 43 -2.83 -26.42 -2.81
C VAL A 43 -3.85 -26.07 -1.74
N VAL A 44 -4.85 -25.24 -2.09
CA VAL A 44 -6.01 -24.95 -1.23
C VAL A 44 -6.81 -26.24 -0.98
N GLY A 45 -7.18 -26.49 0.28
CA GLY A 45 -7.79 -27.73 0.76
C GLY A 45 -6.80 -28.86 1.03
N GLY A 46 -5.51 -28.66 0.74
CA GLY A 46 -4.45 -29.64 1.01
C GLY A 46 -4.05 -29.71 2.50
N SER A 47 -3.11 -30.61 2.81
CA SER A 47 -2.65 -30.86 4.19
C SER A 47 -2.01 -29.64 4.89
N PHE A 48 -1.46 -28.70 4.12
CA PHE A 48 -0.82 -27.47 4.61
C PHE A 48 -1.74 -26.24 4.58
N ASP A 49 -3.00 -26.40 4.16
CA ASP A 49 -4.00 -25.34 4.20
C ASP A 49 -4.72 -25.33 5.56
N PHE A 50 -4.05 -24.72 6.52
CA PHE A 50 -4.54 -24.66 7.89
C PHE A 50 -5.75 -23.74 8.05
N TYR A 51 -5.94 -22.74 7.17
CA TYR A 51 -7.19 -21.98 7.13
C TYR A 51 -8.37 -22.93 6.91
N SER A 52 -8.36 -23.74 5.85
CA SER A 52 -9.47 -24.67 5.57
C SER A 52 -9.71 -25.68 6.70
N LYS A 53 -8.66 -26.05 7.45
CA LYS A 53 -8.74 -27.03 8.55
C LYS A 53 -9.23 -26.43 9.87
N TYR A 54 -8.82 -25.21 10.21
CA TYR A 54 -8.98 -24.65 11.56
C TYR A 54 -9.87 -23.41 11.64
N SER A 55 -10.09 -22.70 10.53
CA SER A 55 -10.95 -21.50 10.50
C SER A 55 -12.41 -21.86 10.78
N ILE A 56 -13.19 -20.87 11.23
CA ILE A 56 -14.62 -20.99 11.45
C ILE A 56 -15.30 -21.33 10.13
N ASN A 57 -14.99 -20.60 9.05
CA ASN A 57 -15.58 -20.87 7.74
C ASN A 57 -15.21 -22.27 7.23
N GLY A 58 -13.95 -22.69 7.39
CA GLY A 58 -13.52 -24.05 7.04
C GLY A 58 -14.31 -25.13 7.79
N GLN A 59 -14.48 -24.95 9.11
CA GLN A 59 -15.25 -25.89 9.95
C GLN A 59 -16.75 -25.92 9.64
N LEU A 60 -17.29 -24.83 9.13
CA LEU A 60 -18.69 -24.73 8.72
C LEU A 60 -18.91 -25.13 7.24
N GLY A 61 -17.86 -25.60 6.54
CA GLY A 61 -17.95 -25.99 5.13
C GLY A 61 -18.08 -24.81 4.15
N ARG A 62 -17.77 -23.59 4.59
CA ARG A 62 -17.78 -22.36 3.80
C ARG A 62 -16.47 -22.18 3.03
N SER A 63 -16.10 -23.18 2.24
CA SER A 63 -14.81 -23.24 1.53
C SER A 63 -14.80 -22.51 0.19
N GLY A 64 -15.92 -21.94 -0.24
CA GLY A 64 -16.01 -21.17 -1.47
C GLY A 64 -15.21 -19.86 -1.41
N HIS A 65 -14.82 -19.35 -2.57
CA HIS A 65 -14.14 -18.06 -2.65
C HIS A 65 -15.06 -16.87 -2.36
N VAL A 66 -16.38 -17.07 -2.48
CA VAL A 66 -17.40 -16.09 -2.14
C VAL A 66 -18.35 -16.69 -1.12
N ASN A 67 -18.58 -15.96 -0.03
CA ASN A 67 -19.56 -16.33 0.99
C ASN A 67 -20.46 -15.13 1.26
N SER A 68 -21.77 -15.29 1.08
CA SER A 68 -22.74 -14.22 1.25
C SER A 68 -23.60 -14.41 2.51
N ILE A 69 -24.09 -13.28 3.03
CA ILE A 69 -25.04 -13.20 4.14
C ILE A 69 -26.17 -12.30 3.68
N THR A 70 -27.38 -12.84 3.70
CA THR A 70 -28.59 -12.11 3.35
C THR A 70 -29.42 -11.86 4.59
N LEU A 71 -29.73 -10.60 4.86
CA LEU A 71 -30.60 -10.20 5.97
C LEU A 71 -31.77 -9.40 5.43
N GLN A 72 -32.95 -9.63 6.00
CA GLN A 72 -34.14 -8.86 5.69
C GLN A 72 -34.74 -8.32 7.00
N ALA A 73 -34.92 -7.00 7.08
CA ALA A 73 -35.60 -6.33 8.18
C ALA A 73 -36.76 -5.51 7.62
N GLY A 74 -37.98 -6.04 7.74
CA GLY A 74 -39.15 -5.48 7.07
C GLY A 74 -38.98 -5.51 5.55
N GLU A 75 -39.11 -4.34 4.92
CA GLU A 75 -38.91 -4.17 3.46
C GLU A 75 -37.43 -3.96 3.08
N GLN A 76 -36.55 -3.73 4.06
CA GLN A 76 -35.15 -3.46 3.78
C GLN A 76 -34.38 -4.77 3.67
N LYS A 77 -33.59 -4.86 2.59
CA LYS A 77 -32.70 -5.99 2.31
C LYS A 77 -31.24 -5.55 2.46
N TYR A 78 -30.45 -6.42 3.07
CA TYR A 78 -29.02 -6.24 3.28
C TYR A 78 -28.29 -7.46 2.75
N LEU A 79 -27.24 -7.21 1.99
CA LEU A 79 -26.39 -8.24 1.41
C LEU A 79 -24.95 -7.96 1.83
N PHE A 80 -24.33 -8.94 2.49
CA PHE A 80 -22.91 -8.93 2.81
C PHE A 80 -22.21 -9.98 1.97
N VAL A 81 -21.14 -9.61 1.27
CA VAL A 81 -20.38 -10.54 0.42
C VAL A 81 -18.92 -10.57 0.87
N GLY A 82 -18.48 -11.72 1.37
CA GLY A 82 -17.08 -11.98 1.71
C GLY A 82 -16.36 -12.60 0.52
N LEU A 83 -15.13 -12.15 0.23
CA LEU A 83 -14.30 -12.68 -0.88
C LEU A 83 -12.89 -13.10 -0.46
N ASP A 84 -12.49 -14.30 -0.86
CA ASP A 84 -11.10 -14.78 -0.83
C ASP A 84 -10.45 -14.51 -2.18
N SER A 85 -9.71 -13.39 -2.27
CA SER A 85 -8.90 -13.05 -3.44
C SER A 85 -7.44 -13.48 -3.31
N THR A 86 -7.10 -14.38 -2.39
CA THR A 86 -5.74 -14.93 -2.35
C THR A 86 -5.46 -15.81 -3.57
N MET A 87 -4.18 -15.99 -3.90
CA MET A 87 -3.78 -16.90 -4.98
C MET A 87 -4.20 -18.34 -4.69
N SER A 88 -4.56 -19.10 -5.73
CA SER A 88 -4.83 -20.55 -5.61
C SER A 88 -3.64 -21.36 -5.09
N VAL A 89 -2.42 -20.82 -5.25
CA VAL A 89 -1.20 -21.33 -4.64
C VAL A 89 -0.54 -20.24 -3.79
N GLY A 90 -0.20 -20.61 -2.57
CA GLY A 90 0.35 -19.75 -1.57
C GLY A 90 1.87 -19.67 -1.60
N LEU A 91 2.45 -18.58 -2.11
CA LEU A 91 3.91 -18.39 -2.06
C LEU A 91 4.38 -18.14 -0.62
N ARG A 92 5.58 -18.60 -0.27
CA ARG A 92 6.24 -18.16 0.98
C ARG A 92 6.56 -16.66 0.91
N GLY A 93 6.34 -15.95 2.02
CA GLY A 93 6.72 -14.54 2.14
C GLY A 93 8.24 -14.34 2.02
N PRO A 94 8.72 -13.24 1.41
CA PRO A 94 8.02 -11.96 1.25
C PRO A 94 7.12 -11.81 0.01
N THR A 95 7.11 -12.76 -0.92
CA THR A 95 6.14 -12.79 -2.04
C THR A 95 4.82 -13.42 -1.56
N ASN A 96 3.64 -13.05 -2.10
CA ASN A 96 2.30 -13.20 -1.50
C ASN A 96 1.90 -11.96 -0.65
N LEU A 97 1.93 -10.79 -1.30
CA LEU A 97 1.51 -9.49 -0.79
C LEU A 97 0.20 -9.02 -1.43
N PHE A 98 -0.07 -9.38 -2.69
CA PHE A 98 -1.24 -8.89 -3.43
C PHE A 98 -2.40 -9.88 -3.39
N GLY A 99 -3.62 -9.36 -3.52
CA GLY A 99 -4.77 -10.15 -3.95
C GLY A 99 -4.69 -10.44 -5.45
N HIS A 100 -5.09 -11.64 -5.87
CA HIS A 100 -5.06 -12.13 -7.25
C HIS A 100 -6.45 -12.61 -7.67
N PRO A 101 -7.40 -11.68 -7.87
CA PRO A 101 -8.74 -12.06 -8.28
C PRO A 101 -8.73 -12.72 -9.66
N THR A 102 -9.36 -13.89 -9.77
CA THR A 102 -9.54 -14.58 -11.05
C THR A 102 -10.80 -14.08 -11.76
N ASP A 103 -10.89 -14.28 -13.08
CA ASP A 103 -12.12 -13.98 -13.83
C ASP A 103 -13.34 -14.75 -13.33
N GLN A 104 -13.11 -15.96 -12.81
CA GLN A 104 -14.13 -16.76 -12.14
C GLN A 104 -14.60 -16.07 -10.86
N LEU A 105 -13.68 -15.70 -9.96
CA LEU A 105 -14.02 -15.00 -8.72
C LEU A 105 -14.80 -13.71 -8.99
N LEU A 106 -14.36 -12.91 -9.96
CA LEU A 106 -15.04 -11.66 -10.30
C LEU A 106 -16.46 -11.91 -10.83
N THR A 107 -16.68 -13.00 -11.58
CA THR A 107 -18.01 -13.40 -12.05
C THR A 107 -18.89 -13.91 -10.91
N GLU A 108 -18.34 -14.70 -9.99
CA GLU A 108 -19.06 -15.17 -8.79
C GLU A 108 -19.52 -13.99 -7.92
N ILE A 109 -18.63 -13.03 -7.65
CA ILE A 109 -18.95 -11.80 -6.89
C ILE A 109 -20.03 -11.00 -7.62
N ASP A 110 -19.93 -10.85 -8.95
CA ASP A 110 -20.90 -10.10 -9.75
C ASP A 110 -22.30 -10.72 -9.69
N LEU A 111 -22.39 -12.05 -9.74
CA LEU A 111 -23.65 -12.79 -9.62
C LEU A 111 -24.24 -12.70 -8.21
N GLU A 112 -23.42 -12.85 -7.17
CA GLU A 112 -23.85 -12.74 -5.78
C GLU A 112 -24.36 -11.32 -5.47
N LEU A 113 -23.65 -10.29 -5.92
CA LEU A 113 -24.07 -8.90 -5.73
C LEU A 113 -25.31 -8.54 -6.54
N ALA A 114 -25.58 -9.20 -7.67
CA ALA A 114 -26.78 -8.97 -8.48
C ALA A 114 -28.06 -9.53 -7.84
N GLN A 115 -27.94 -10.27 -6.73
CA GLN A 115 -29.09 -10.83 -6.03
C GLN A 115 -30.05 -9.71 -5.59
N TRP A 116 -31.34 -9.94 -5.86
CA TRP A 116 -32.45 -9.05 -5.56
C TRP A 116 -32.54 -7.73 -6.32
N ASP A 117 -31.60 -7.41 -7.22
CA ASP A 117 -31.63 -6.16 -8.00
C ASP A 117 -32.92 -6.00 -8.81
N SER A 118 -33.46 -7.10 -9.37
CA SER A 118 -34.69 -7.08 -10.17
C SER A 118 -35.97 -7.31 -9.36
N GLN A 119 -35.87 -7.60 -8.06
CA GLN A 119 -36.99 -8.08 -7.23
C GLN A 119 -37.32 -7.16 -6.06
N SER A 120 -36.51 -6.13 -5.82
CA SER A 120 -36.65 -5.26 -4.66
C SER A 120 -37.25 -3.92 -5.07
N ALA A 121 -38.40 -3.57 -4.48
CA ALA A 121 -38.99 -2.23 -4.64
C ALA A 121 -38.15 -1.14 -3.96
N LYS A 122 -37.31 -1.51 -2.98
CA LYS A 122 -36.35 -0.63 -2.30
C LYS A 122 -34.91 -1.03 -2.62
N PRO A 123 -33.96 -0.08 -2.66
CA PRO A 123 -32.55 -0.38 -2.88
C PRO A 123 -32.01 -1.39 -1.86
N VAL A 124 -31.20 -2.34 -2.34
CA VAL A 124 -30.50 -3.32 -1.48
C VAL A 124 -29.23 -2.68 -0.96
N ASN A 125 -28.99 -2.70 0.36
CA ASN A 125 -27.72 -2.25 0.92
C ASN A 125 -26.68 -3.36 0.76
N LYS A 126 -25.65 -3.11 -0.06
CA LYS A 126 -24.61 -4.09 -0.37
C LYS A 126 -23.29 -3.68 0.31
N ILE A 127 -22.74 -4.57 1.12
CA ILE A 127 -21.44 -4.40 1.77
C ILE A 127 -20.56 -5.57 1.40
N THR A 128 -19.34 -5.30 0.96
CA THR A 128 -18.38 -6.35 0.62
C THR A 128 -17.22 -6.33 1.62
N PHE A 129 -16.63 -7.48 1.92
CA PHE A 129 -15.45 -7.56 2.76
C PHE A 129 -14.42 -8.55 2.21
N GLY A 130 -13.14 -8.21 2.35
CA GLY A 130 -12.03 -9.00 1.83
C GLY A 130 -10.73 -8.63 2.55
N HIS A 131 -9.64 -9.32 2.26
CA HIS A 131 -8.38 -9.06 2.97
C HIS A 131 -7.63 -7.85 2.41
N PHE A 132 -7.51 -7.75 1.09
CA PHE A 132 -6.60 -6.81 0.43
C PHE A 132 -7.28 -5.48 0.08
N PRO A 133 -6.64 -4.33 0.37
CA PRO A 133 -6.99 -3.06 -0.25
C PRO A 133 -6.85 -3.14 -1.77
N LEU A 134 -7.62 -2.34 -2.50
CA LEU A 134 -7.63 -2.35 -3.96
C LEU A 134 -6.30 -1.91 -4.58
N SER A 135 -5.55 -1.04 -3.88
CA SER A 135 -4.17 -0.66 -4.23
C SER A 135 -3.17 -1.84 -4.17
N PHE A 136 -3.51 -2.90 -3.44
CA PHE A 136 -2.78 -4.15 -3.32
C PHE A 136 -3.57 -5.34 -3.90
N SER A 137 -4.41 -5.09 -4.90
CA SER A 137 -5.07 -6.13 -5.70
C SER A 137 -4.61 -6.07 -7.15
N ALA A 138 -4.25 -7.21 -7.72
CA ALA A 138 -3.96 -7.37 -9.14
C ALA A 138 -5.25 -7.36 -9.97
N SER A 139 -5.10 -7.18 -11.28
CA SER A 139 -6.15 -7.44 -12.25
C SER A 139 -6.23 -8.94 -12.56
N SER A 140 -7.41 -9.40 -12.94
CA SER A 140 -7.62 -10.74 -13.53
C SER A 140 -6.93 -10.88 -14.89
N GLN A 141 -7.00 -12.08 -15.49
CA GLN A 141 -6.40 -12.37 -16.79
C GLN A 141 -7.05 -11.56 -17.92
N SER A 142 -8.36 -11.29 -17.82
CA SER A 142 -9.08 -10.41 -18.76
C SER A 142 -8.78 -8.92 -18.55
N GLY A 143 -8.07 -8.56 -17.49
CA GLY A 143 -7.81 -7.16 -17.10
C GLY A 143 -8.91 -6.52 -16.24
N ARG A 144 -9.99 -7.25 -15.92
CA ARG A 144 -11.03 -6.80 -14.97
C ARG A 144 -10.47 -6.73 -13.55
N THR A 145 -10.99 -5.82 -12.75
CA THR A 145 -10.59 -5.60 -11.35
C THR A 145 -11.78 -5.69 -10.39
N LEU A 146 -11.51 -5.89 -9.10
CA LEU A 146 -12.53 -5.82 -8.05
C LEU A 146 -13.24 -4.45 -8.03
N LYS A 147 -12.48 -3.36 -8.29
CA LYS A 147 -13.02 -2.01 -8.36
C LYS A 147 -14.15 -1.91 -9.38
N ASP A 148 -14.00 -2.53 -10.55
CA ASP A 148 -15.00 -2.47 -11.63
C ASP A 148 -16.32 -3.11 -11.19
N ILE A 149 -16.24 -4.24 -10.47
CA ILE A 149 -17.43 -4.93 -9.95
C ILE A 149 -18.09 -4.13 -8.83
N PHE A 150 -17.29 -3.55 -7.93
CA PHE A 150 -17.81 -2.79 -6.79
C PHE A 150 -18.48 -1.47 -7.23
N LEU A 151 -17.95 -0.81 -8.26
CA LEU A 151 -18.61 0.36 -8.87
C LEU A 151 -19.92 -0.03 -9.55
N LYS A 152 -19.92 -1.10 -10.36
CA LYS A 152 -21.11 -1.59 -11.06
C LYS A 152 -22.29 -1.85 -10.11
N HIS A 153 -22.01 -2.30 -8.89
CA HIS A 153 -23.02 -2.63 -7.88
C HIS A 153 -23.28 -1.52 -6.85
N SER A 154 -22.62 -0.36 -6.98
CA SER A 154 -22.74 0.80 -6.07
C SER A 154 -22.74 0.40 -4.59
N LEU A 155 -21.67 -0.28 -4.15
CA LEU A 155 -21.56 -0.75 -2.77
C LEU A 155 -21.63 0.41 -1.77
N SER A 156 -22.30 0.19 -0.63
CA SER A 156 -22.21 1.15 0.47
C SER A 156 -20.77 1.23 1.02
N ALA A 157 -20.12 0.07 1.15
CA ALA A 157 -18.72 -0.02 1.53
C ALA A 157 -18.07 -1.36 1.14
N TYR A 158 -16.76 -1.31 0.85
CA TYR A 158 -15.82 -2.43 0.85
C TYR A 158 -14.92 -2.33 2.09
N ILE A 159 -14.93 -3.36 2.93
CA ILE A 159 -14.17 -3.42 4.19
C ILE A 159 -12.96 -4.32 3.98
N CYS A 160 -11.76 -3.81 4.29
CA CYS A 160 -10.52 -4.56 4.10
C CYS A 160 -9.50 -4.41 5.23
N GLY A 161 -8.40 -5.15 5.16
CA GLY A 161 -7.31 -5.14 6.15
C GLY A 161 -5.93 -5.03 5.49
N HIS A 162 -5.01 -5.91 5.88
CA HIS A 162 -3.64 -6.06 5.32
C HIS A 162 -2.59 -4.99 5.67
N LEU A 163 -2.93 -3.71 5.93
CA LEU A 163 -1.92 -2.65 6.13
C LEU A 163 -1.52 -2.39 7.60
N HIS A 164 -2.20 -3.04 8.56
CA HIS A 164 -1.85 -3.08 10.00
C HIS A 164 -1.69 -1.70 10.67
N SER A 165 -2.42 -0.67 10.25
CA SER A 165 -2.33 0.73 10.75
C SER A 165 -0.92 1.37 10.74
N GLY A 166 0.10 0.71 10.18
CA GLY A 166 1.49 1.22 10.18
C GLY A 166 1.67 2.45 9.31
N PHE A 167 0.73 2.69 8.39
CA PHE A 167 0.79 3.73 7.37
C PHE A 167 -0.07 4.94 7.68
N GLY A 168 -0.90 4.89 8.72
CA GLY A 168 -1.80 5.96 9.09
C GLY A 168 -3.07 5.45 9.76
N LYS A 169 -3.91 6.38 10.20
CA LYS A 169 -5.25 6.09 10.74
C LYS A 169 -6.36 6.34 9.72
N ASN A 170 -6.08 7.05 8.63
CA ASN A 170 -7.04 7.42 7.60
C ASN A 170 -6.85 6.61 6.31
N LEU A 171 -6.81 5.28 6.45
CA LEU A 171 -6.74 4.35 5.31
C LEU A 171 -8.14 4.10 4.76
N LYS A 172 -8.71 5.16 4.17
CA LYS A 172 -10.06 5.19 3.60
C LYS A 172 -9.99 5.85 2.24
N ARG A 173 -10.72 5.31 1.28
CA ARG A 173 -10.71 5.80 -0.10
C ARG A 173 -12.12 5.77 -0.67
N HIS A 174 -12.56 6.88 -1.24
CA HIS A 174 -13.80 6.94 -2.00
C HIS A 174 -13.49 6.70 -3.48
N HIS A 175 -14.31 5.87 -4.11
CA HIS A 175 -14.22 5.51 -5.52
C HIS A 175 -15.47 5.98 -6.21
N LEU A 176 -15.30 6.67 -7.34
CA LEU A 176 -16.36 7.19 -8.17
C LEU A 176 -16.13 6.71 -9.62
N SER A 177 -17.19 6.26 -10.28
CA SER A 177 -17.16 5.98 -11.71
C SER A 177 -17.11 7.30 -12.46
N ASN A 178 -16.11 7.48 -13.32
CA ASN A 178 -16.00 8.65 -14.17
C ASN A 178 -15.74 8.19 -15.61
N HIS A 179 -16.70 8.42 -16.51
CA HIS A 179 -16.58 8.09 -17.93
C HIS A 179 -15.49 8.91 -18.65
N LEU A 180 -15.01 10.01 -18.04
CA LEU A 180 -13.95 10.90 -18.56
C LEU A 180 -12.61 10.68 -17.84
N LEU A 181 -12.31 9.45 -17.39
CA LEU A 181 -11.05 9.09 -16.73
C LEU A 181 -9.83 9.60 -17.51
N LEU A 182 -9.20 10.67 -17.00
CA LEU A 182 -7.83 11.02 -17.37
C LEU A 182 -6.93 9.81 -17.08
N SER A 183 -6.02 9.46 -17.99
CA SER A 183 -5.17 8.27 -17.87
C SER A 183 -4.37 8.20 -16.55
N SER A 184 -4.12 9.34 -15.91
CA SER A 184 -3.42 9.46 -14.62
C SER A 184 -4.23 8.91 -13.43
N GLN A 185 -5.56 9.00 -13.45
CA GLN A 185 -6.43 8.52 -12.36
C GLN A 185 -6.50 6.98 -12.29
N LYS A 186 -6.09 6.30 -13.37
CA LYS A 186 -5.92 4.84 -13.40
C LYS A 186 -4.78 4.37 -12.49
N PHE A 187 -3.76 5.20 -12.30
CA PHE A 187 -2.54 4.84 -11.54
C PHE A 187 -2.48 5.49 -10.17
N PHE A 188 -2.99 6.72 -10.04
CA PHE A 188 -2.89 7.51 -8.84
C PHE A 188 -4.20 8.19 -8.47
N GLN A 189 -4.51 8.18 -7.19
CA GLN A 189 -5.49 9.06 -6.57
C GLN A 189 -4.78 9.84 -5.46
N PHE A 190 -4.83 11.16 -5.50
CA PHE A 190 -4.03 12.00 -4.59
C PHE A 190 -4.70 12.27 -3.24
N ASN A 191 -6.02 12.12 -3.16
CA ASN A 191 -6.81 12.42 -1.96
C ASN A 191 -7.86 11.35 -1.68
N VAL A 192 -8.43 11.35 -0.47
CA VAL A 192 -9.48 10.42 -0.04
C VAL A 192 -10.66 10.42 -1.01
N HIS A 193 -11.13 11.61 -1.39
CA HIS A 193 -12.26 11.80 -2.30
C HIS A 193 -11.77 11.97 -3.74
N GLN A 194 -12.48 11.37 -4.69
CA GLN A 194 -12.35 11.73 -6.09
C GLN A 194 -13.17 12.99 -6.34
N ILE A 195 -12.58 13.98 -7.03
CA ILE A 195 -13.29 15.20 -7.41
C ILE A 195 -14.24 14.81 -8.56
N PRO A 196 -15.56 14.91 -8.39
CA PRO A 196 -16.48 14.74 -9.50
C PRO A 196 -16.15 15.79 -10.56
N SER A 197 -16.11 15.42 -11.84
CA SER A 197 -16.22 16.43 -12.89
C SER A 197 -17.57 17.12 -12.71
N GLU A 198 -17.60 18.45 -12.68
CA GLU A 198 -18.82 19.26 -12.66
C GLU A 198 -19.67 18.93 -13.91
N GLY A 199 -20.43 17.85 -13.83
CA GLY A 199 -21.45 17.46 -14.77
C GLY A 199 -22.79 17.98 -14.29
N ILE A 200 -23.60 18.49 -15.21
CA ILE A 200 -24.97 18.91 -14.96
C ILE A 200 -25.73 17.72 -14.37
N LYS A 201 -26.11 17.83 -13.09
CA LYS A 201 -26.83 16.78 -12.35
C LYS A 201 -28.21 16.58 -12.96
N ASN A 202 -28.53 15.34 -13.30
CA ASN A 202 -29.78 15.00 -13.95
C ASN A 202 -30.78 14.49 -12.90
N CYS A 203 -31.64 15.37 -12.37
CA CYS A 203 -32.76 14.98 -11.49
C CYS A 203 -33.96 14.41 -12.28
N SER A 204 -33.76 13.91 -13.50
CA SER A 204 -34.82 13.24 -14.26
C SER A 204 -35.22 11.93 -13.56
N PHE A 205 -36.52 11.67 -13.50
CA PHE A 205 -37.07 10.43 -12.94
C PHE A 205 -36.47 9.21 -13.69
N GLY A 206 -35.78 8.32 -12.97
CA GLY A 206 -35.12 7.15 -13.56
C GLY A 206 -33.69 7.37 -14.08
N ALA A 207 -33.05 8.51 -13.78
CA ALA A 207 -31.61 8.66 -14.01
C ALA A 207 -30.83 7.60 -13.19
N PRO A 208 -29.85 6.90 -13.80
CA PRO A 208 -29.07 5.90 -13.08
C PRO A 208 -28.31 6.55 -11.92
N PRO A 209 -28.29 5.92 -10.73
CA PRO A 209 -27.56 6.46 -9.59
C PRO A 209 -26.07 6.52 -9.91
N VAL A 210 -25.39 7.45 -9.25
CA VAL A 210 -23.94 7.57 -9.34
C VAL A 210 -23.30 6.27 -8.87
N GLU A 211 -22.49 5.65 -9.73
CA GLU A 211 -21.69 4.46 -9.39
C GLU A 211 -20.53 4.88 -8.49
N GLU A 212 -20.63 4.58 -7.20
CA GLU A 212 -19.59 4.88 -6.22
C GLU A 212 -19.56 3.85 -5.10
N PHE A 213 -18.47 3.84 -4.33
CA PHE A 213 -18.40 3.14 -3.05
C PHE A 213 -17.26 3.66 -2.17
N TRP A 214 -17.33 3.33 -0.89
CA TRP A 214 -16.25 3.55 0.07
C TRP A 214 -15.40 2.31 0.30
N GLU A 215 -14.08 2.46 0.25
CA GLU A 215 -13.12 1.47 0.71
C GLU A 215 -12.60 1.88 2.10
N TRP A 216 -12.75 0.99 3.09
CA TRP A 216 -12.32 1.23 4.47
C TRP A 216 -11.36 0.13 4.96
N GLU A 217 -10.06 0.43 4.97
CA GLU A 217 -9.07 -0.44 5.60
C GLU A 217 -9.14 -0.34 7.12
N MET A 218 -8.93 -1.46 7.79
CA MET A 218 -8.91 -1.57 9.24
C MET A 218 -7.55 -2.05 9.76
N GLY A 219 -7.13 -1.43 10.86
CA GLY A 219 -5.97 -1.83 11.63
C GLY A 219 -6.00 -3.25 12.18
N ASP A 220 -4.83 -3.73 12.60
CA ASP A 220 -4.69 -5.10 13.08
C ASP A 220 -5.07 -5.28 14.55
N TRP A 221 -5.59 -6.46 14.89
CA TRP A 221 -5.82 -6.84 16.28
C TRP A 221 -4.53 -7.08 17.06
N ARG A 222 -3.45 -7.55 16.39
CA ARG A 222 -2.21 -7.98 17.05
C ARG A 222 -1.47 -6.82 17.73
N LYS A 223 -1.13 -5.76 16.97
CA LYS A 223 -0.36 -4.61 17.48
C LYS A 223 -1.24 -3.40 17.74
N SER A 224 -2.17 -3.11 16.84
CA SER A 224 -3.01 -1.92 16.96
C SER A 224 -4.18 -2.10 17.91
N ARG A 225 -4.57 -3.36 18.19
CA ARG A 225 -5.72 -3.71 19.04
C ARG A 225 -6.98 -2.98 18.56
N ALA A 226 -7.13 -2.91 17.24
CA ALA A 226 -8.18 -2.15 16.58
C ALA A 226 -9.37 -3.06 16.23
N MET A 227 -10.57 -2.54 16.43
CA MET A 227 -11.84 -3.16 16.04
C MET A 227 -12.73 -2.11 15.41
N ARG A 228 -13.52 -2.49 14.41
CA ARG A 228 -14.56 -1.63 13.84
C ARG A 228 -15.91 -2.26 14.08
N ILE A 229 -16.87 -1.46 14.53
CA ILE A 229 -18.28 -1.87 14.54
C ILE A 229 -18.99 -1.09 13.45
N LEU A 230 -19.68 -1.81 12.58
CA LEU A 230 -20.52 -1.27 11.53
C LEU A 230 -21.96 -1.23 12.03
N ALA A 231 -22.67 -0.14 11.76
CA ALA A 231 -24.08 0.00 12.07
C ALA A 231 -24.84 0.46 10.82
N ILE A 232 -25.94 -0.23 10.52
CA ILE A 232 -26.82 0.09 9.41
C ILE A 232 -28.18 0.51 9.98
N ASP A 233 -28.59 1.74 9.69
CA ASP A 233 -29.75 2.37 10.30
C ASP A 233 -30.61 3.05 9.23
N ARG A 234 -31.72 2.40 8.85
CA ARG A 234 -32.62 2.86 7.78
C ARG A 234 -31.89 3.12 6.45
N GLY A 235 -30.96 2.23 6.08
CA GLY A 235 -30.15 2.35 4.86
C GLY A 235 -28.86 3.16 5.03
N HIS A 236 -28.73 3.95 6.10
CA HIS A 236 -27.50 4.68 6.38
C HIS A 236 -26.44 3.75 6.98
N VAL A 237 -25.28 3.67 6.34
CA VAL A 237 -24.15 2.83 6.79
C VAL A 237 -23.12 3.71 7.50
N SER A 238 -22.93 3.44 8.80
CA SER A 238 -21.99 4.16 9.66
C SER A 238 -21.04 3.18 10.35
N PHE A 239 -19.91 3.67 10.85
CA PHE A 239 -18.99 2.85 11.64
C PHE A 239 -18.39 3.63 12.80
N ALA A 240 -17.97 2.89 13.83
CA ALA A 240 -17.12 3.37 14.91
C ALA A 240 -15.83 2.54 14.97
N GLY A 241 -14.68 3.22 15.00
CA GLY A 241 -13.38 2.61 15.27
C GLY A 241 -13.13 2.57 16.77
N ILE A 242 -12.70 1.42 17.28
CA ILE A 242 -12.41 1.19 18.69
C ILE A 242 -10.97 0.71 18.81
N ASP A 243 -10.19 1.41 19.64
CA ASP A 243 -8.88 0.94 20.06
C ASP A 243 -8.96 0.33 21.47
N PHE A 244 -8.30 -0.80 21.66
CA PHE A 244 -8.16 -1.46 22.97
C PHE A 244 -6.73 -1.30 23.54
N LYS A 245 -5.94 -0.32 23.06
CA LYS A 245 -4.58 -0.10 23.57
C LYS A 245 -4.56 0.28 25.04
N SER A 246 -5.54 1.07 25.46
CA SER A 246 -5.72 1.50 26.85
C SER A 246 -6.63 0.56 27.67
N GLY A 247 -6.92 -0.64 27.16
CA GLY A 247 -7.79 -1.63 27.81
C GLY A 247 -9.23 -1.67 27.27
N SER A 248 -10.06 -2.51 27.90
CA SER A 248 -11.46 -2.72 27.51
C SER A 248 -12.31 -1.46 27.71
N LYS A 249 -13.02 -1.03 26.66
CA LYS A 249 -14.01 0.05 26.77
C LYS A 249 -15.23 -0.47 27.53
N LYS A 250 -15.65 0.28 28.56
CA LYS A 250 -16.83 -0.05 29.38
C LYS A 250 -18.13 0.37 28.70
N THR A 251 -18.05 1.44 27.90
CA THR A 251 -19.15 2.00 27.11
C THR A 251 -18.64 2.22 25.69
N ILE A 252 -19.44 1.83 24.71
CA ILE A 252 -19.20 1.99 23.28
C ILE A 252 -20.39 2.73 22.70
N ILE A 253 -20.14 3.87 22.07
CA ILE A 253 -21.17 4.69 21.44
C ILE A 253 -20.92 4.68 19.94
N ILE A 254 -21.95 4.35 19.15
CA ILE A 254 -21.90 4.32 17.69
C ILE A 254 -22.98 5.27 17.18
N PRO A 255 -22.60 6.51 16.85
CA PRO A 255 -23.55 7.45 16.27
C PRO A 255 -23.92 7.01 14.84
N THR A 256 -25.21 6.75 14.59
CA THR A 256 -25.70 6.17 13.34
C THR A 256 -26.19 7.22 12.34
N PHE A 257 -26.70 8.35 12.81
CA PHE A 257 -27.10 9.49 11.97
C PHE A 257 -27.09 10.81 12.78
N PRO A 258 -26.74 11.97 12.18
CA PRO A 258 -26.24 12.18 10.82
C PRO A 258 -24.85 11.57 10.58
N LEU A 259 -24.55 11.18 9.34
CA LEU A 259 -23.30 10.50 8.97
C LEU A 259 -22.07 11.42 9.03
N ASP A 260 -20.87 10.84 9.20
CA ASP A 260 -19.61 11.57 9.14
C ASP A 260 -19.33 12.01 7.70
N SER A 261 -19.38 13.31 7.43
CA SER A 261 -19.24 13.89 6.09
C SER A 261 -17.87 13.65 5.45
N ARG A 262 -16.88 13.19 6.21
CA ARG A 262 -15.53 12.91 5.72
C ARG A 262 -15.36 11.54 5.09
N PHE A 263 -16.12 10.54 5.54
CA PHE A 263 -15.74 9.13 5.37
C PHE A 263 -16.88 8.16 5.07
N MET A 264 -18.12 8.64 5.05
CA MET A 264 -19.31 7.79 4.88
C MET A 264 -20.07 8.22 3.64
N SER A 265 -20.71 7.27 2.94
CA SER A 265 -21.45 7.58 1.72
C SER A 265 -22.64 8.47 2.06
N THR A 266 -22.72 9.59 1.35
CA THR A 266 -23.84 10.52 1.38
C THR A 266 -24.39 10.74 -0.02
N SER A 267 -23.95 10.00 -1.04
CA SER A 267 -24.35 10.27 -2.43
C SER A 267 -25.81 9.94 -2.69
N SER A 268 -26.33 8.82 -2.16
CA SER A 268 -27.76 8.54 -2.16
C SER A 268 -28.49 9.64 -1.40
N SER A 269 -27.96 10.04 -0.23
CA SER A 269 -28.53 11.09 0.61
C SER A 269 -28.50 12.49 -0.05
N HIS A 270 -27.54 12.79 -0.91
CA HIS A 270 -27.40 14.08 -1.61
C HIS A 270 -28.32 14.15 -2.83
N ASN A 271 -28.39 13.06 -3.60
CA ASN A 271 -29.36 12.94 -4.70
C ASN A 271 -30.80 12.86 -4.16
N GLU A 272 -31.06 12.13 -3.07
CA GLU A 272 -32.35 12.12 -2.38
C GLU A 272 -32.68 13.51 -1.84
N TYR A 273 -31.73 14.20 -1.20
CA TYR A 273 -31.96 15.55 -0.67
C TYR A 273 -32.21 16.62 -1.76
N GLU A 274 -31.45 16.59 -2.87
CA GLU A 274 -31.59 17.58 -3.95
C GLU A 274 -32.69 17.24 -4.97
N CYS A 275 -32.94 15.95 -5.26
CA CYS A 275 -33.85 15.52 -6.32
C CYS A 275 -35.19 14.92 -5.81
N GLU A 276 -35.32 14.49 -4.54
CA GLU A 276 -36.61 14.07 -4.00
C GLU A 276 -37.32 15.21 -3.26
N HIS A 277 -38.58 15.46 -3.63
CA HIS A 277 -39.43 16.47 -2.97
C HIS A 277 -39.91 16.05 -1.56
N MET A 278 -39.62 14.82 -1.12
CA MET A 278 -40.03 14.25 0.17
C MET A 278 -38.81 13.63 0.86
N LEU A 279 -38.19 14.36 1.79
CA LEU A 279 -37.08 13.78 2.57
C LEU A 279 -37.55 12.59 3.41
N PRO A 280 -36.78 11.50 3.48
CA PRO A 280 -37.12 10.36 4.33
C PRO A 280 -37.20 10.76 5.82
N SER A 281 -38.14 10.15 6.57
CA SER A 281 -38.27 10.29 8.03
C SER A 281 -36.99 10.03 8.84
N SER A 282 -35.94 9.48 8.20
CA SER A 282 -34.62 9.29 8.78
C SER A 282 -33.90 10.59 9.14
N TYR A 283 -34.24 11.71 8.50
CA TYR A 283 -33.60 13.02 8.74
C TYR A 283 -34.09 13.72 10.00
N GLU A 284 -35.26 13.34 10.52
CA GLU A 284 -35.92 14.03 11.63
C GLU A 284 -35.29 13.75 13.00
N THR A 285 -34.36 12.80 13.09
CA THR A 285 -33.75 12.40 14.37
C THR A 285 -32.25 12.17 14.28
N VAL A 286 -31.52 12.68 15.28
CA VAL A 286 -30.15 12.25 15.59
C VAL A 286 -30.23 10.90 16.30
N ARG A 287 -29.40 9.93 15.91
CA ARG A 287 -29.51 8.53 16.34
C ARG A 287 -28.15 7.93 16.70
N ALA A 288 -28.14 7.05 17.71
CA ALA A 288 -26.95 6.33 18.13
C ALA A 288 -27.25 5.02 18.85
N LEU A 289 -26.37 4.03 18.69
CA LEU A 289 -26.35 2.82 19.50
C LEU A 289 -25.39 3.02 20.67
N VAL A 290 -25.82 2.67 21.89
CA VAL A 290 -24.98 2.80 23.10
C VAL A 290 -24.91 1.46 23.82
N PHE A 291 -23.75 0.82 23.78
CA PHE A 291 -23.50 -0.44 24.51
C PHE A 291 -22.71 -0.15 25.77
N SER A 292 -23.18 -0.62 26.92
CA SER A 292 -22.49 -0.41 28.21
C SER A 292 -22.55 -1.65 29.08
N VAL A 293 -21.46 -1.91 29.82
CA VAL A 293 -21.41 -2.97 30.85
C VAL A 293 -22.25 -2.65 32.09
N SER A 294 -22.69 -1.41 32.23
CA SER A 294 -23.54 -0.93 33.33
C SER A 294 -24.74 -0.17 32.77
N PRO A 295 -25.92 -0.19 33.42
CA PRO A 295 -27.10 0.52 32.95
C PRO A 295 -26.79 2.00 32.62
N VAL A 296 -27.22 2.44 31.45
CA VAL A 296 -27.05 3.83 30.98
C VAL A 296 -28.17 4.69 31.56
N VAL A 297 -27.79 5.80 32.21
CA VAL A 297 -28.74 6.72 32.87
C VAL A 297 -29.08 7.89 31.96
N SER A 298 -28.10 8.44 31.26
CA SER A 298 -28.33 9.54 30.32
C SER A 298 -27.51 9.37 29.05
N VAL A 299 -28.08 9.82 27.94
CA VAL A 299 -27.39 9.98 26.66
C VAL A 299 -27.75 11.36 26.13
N VAL A 300 -26.75 12.14 25.74
CA VAL A 300 -26.91 13.53 25.30
C VAL A 300 -26.24 13.71 23.95
N ALA A 301 -26.95 14.27 22.98
CA ALA A 301 -26.40 14.71 21.71
C ALA A 301 -26.01 16.19 21.83
N LYS A 302 -24.77 16.51 21.45
CA LYS A 302 -24.21 17.86 21.41
C LYS A 302 -23.80 18.20 19.97
N ILE A 303 -24.24 19.36 19.49
CA ILE A 303 -23.85 19.88 18.18
C ILE A 303 -23.11 21.20 18.35
N TYR A 304 -21.97 21.30 17.67
CA TYR A 304 -21.10 22.46 17.69
C TYR A 304 -21.07 23.13 16.31
N ASP A 305 -21.01 24.46 16.28
CA ASP A 305 -20.81 25.27 15.08
C ASP A 305 -19.38 25.80 15.05
N SER A 306 -18.68 25.60 13.93
CA SER A 306 -17.29 26.04 13.74
C SER A 306 -17.14 27.35 12.97
N ARG A 307 -18.23 28.07 12.66
CA ARG A 307 -18.25 29.27 11.81
C ARG A 307 -17.22 30.34 12.20
N TYR A 308 -17.01 30.56 13.49
CA TYR A 308 -16.09 31.59 14.00
C TYR A 308 -14.69 31.06 14.34
N GLY A 309 -14.35 29.84 13.90
CA GLY A 309 -13.08 29.18 14.21
C GLY A 309 -13.03 28.54 15.60
N ASN A 310 -14.02 28.80 16.46
CA ASN A 310 -14.25 28.10 17.72
C ASN A 310 -15.40 27.10 17.57
N LEU A 311 -15.42 26.07 18.41
CA LEU A 311 -16.51 25.09 18.47
C LEU A 311 -17.54 25.53 19.52
N ASP A 312 -18.55 26.28 19.07
CA ASP A 312 -19.61 26.79 19.95
C ASP A 312 -20.75 25.77 20.02
N ASN A 313 -21.14 25.34 21.22
CA ASN A 313 -22.27 24.42 21.41
C ASN A 313 -23.59 25.13 21.08
N VAL A 314 -24.24 24.70 20.00
CA VAL A 314 -25.49 25.29 19.48
C VAL A 314 -26.72 24.42 19.74
N MET A 315 -26.53 23.17 20.14
CA MET A 315 -27.61 22.27 20.54
C MET A 315 -27.08 21.24 21.53
N GLU A 316 -27.79 21.12 22.65
CA GLU A 316 -27.59 20.06 23.62
C GLU A 316 -28.95 19.46 23.96
N ALA A 317 -29.14 18.17 23.68
CA ALA A 317 -30.43 17.54 23.85
C ALA A 317 -30.30 16.11 24.38
N THR A 318 -31.15 15.77 25.36
CA THR A 318 -31.20 14.41 25.92
C THR A 318 -31.88 13.46 24.93
N MET A 319 -31.25 12.33 24.67
CA MET A 319 -31.74 11.31 23.77
C MET A 319 -32.64 10.31 24.49
N THR A 320 -33.71 9.90 23.82
CA THR A 320 -34.67 8.92 24.35
C THR A 320 -34.29 7.52 23.87
N LYS A 321 -34.27 6.55 24.80
CA LYS A 321 -34.08 5.14 24.47
C LYS A 321 -35.33 4.57 23.82
N HIS A 322 -35.18 3.91 22.67
CA HIS A 322 -36.25 3.13 22.06
C HIS A 322 -36.43 1.82 22.83
N VAL A 323 -37.57 1.65 23.48
CA VAL A 323 -37.93 0.44 24.21
C VAL A 323 -38.86 -0.39 23.33
N ASP A 324 -38.29 -1.26 22.50
CA ASP A 324 -39.05 -2.32 21.84
C ASP A 324 -38.86 -3.62 22.63
N ARG A 325 -39.95 -4.32 22.94
CA ARG A 325 -39.92 -5.60 23.68
C ARG A 325 -39.19 -6.69 22.90
N SER A 326 -39.02 -6.52 21.58
CA SER A 326 -38.30 -7.45 20.71
C SER A 326 -36.83 -7.07 20.47
N SER A 327 -36.41 -5.83 20.79
CA SER A 327 -35.06 -5.38 20.50
C SER A 327 -34.13 -5.62 21.69
N ARG A 328 -32.98 -6.25 21.42
CA ARG A 328 -31.85 -6.34 22.37
C ARG A 328 -30.94 -5.11 22.28
N GLY A 329 -31.34 -4.09 21.53
CA GLY A 329 -30.49 -2.98 21.12
C GLY A 329 -30.80 -1.69 21.89
N ASP A 330 -29.75 -1.05 22.38
CA ASP A 330 -29.82 0.23 23.08
C ASP A 330 -29.74 1.39 22.07
N LEU A 331 -30.78 1.52 21.23
CA LEU A 331 -30.92 2.61 20.27
C LEU A 331 -31.48 3.86 20.98
N TYR A 332 -30.76 4.96 20.86
CA TYR A 332 -31.15 6.27 21.36
C TYR A 332 -31.41 7.21 20.19
N SER A 333 -32.44 8.05 20.32
CA SER A 333 -32.70 9.10 19.34
C SER A 333 -33.20 10.40 19.97
N VAL A 334 -32.97 11.51 19.29
CA VAL A 334 -33.56 12.81 19.65
C VAL A 334 -34.05 13.52 18.39
N PRO A 335 -35.28 14.07 18.39
CA PRO A 335 -35.76 14.88 17.28
C PRO A 335 -34.98 16.19 17.21
N TRP A 336 -34.78 16.70 16.00
CA TRP A 336 -34.07 17.95 15.75
C TRP A 336 -34.59 18.64 14.50
N ASN A 337 -34.38 19.96 14.40
CA ASN A 337 -34.65 20.71 13.18
C ASN A 337 -33.44 20.62 12.24
N TYR A 338 -33.33 19.53 11.48
CA TYR A 338 -32.19 19.29 10.58
C TYR A 338 -31.93 20.44 9.59
N LYS A 339 -32.98 21.14 9.15
CA LYS A 339 -32.88 22.30 8.24
C LYS A 339 -32.12 23.49 8.85
N ALA A 340 -32.06 23.58 10.17
CA ALA A 340 -31.25 24.61 10.84
C ALA A 340 -29.73 24.36 10.69
N PHE A 341 -29.35 23.13 10.32
CA PHE A 341 -27.96 22.70 10.16
C PHE A 341 -27.57 22.46 8.69
N GLU A 342 -28.37 22.99 7.76
CA GLU A 342 -28.07 23.07 6.33
C GLU A 342 -27.01 24.16 6.08
N ASP A 343 -25.93 23.81 5.38
CA ASP A 343 -24.85 24.73 5.04
C ASP A 343 -24.07 24.27 3.80
N PRO A 344 -23.53 25.19 2.98
CA PRO A 344 -22.64 24.85 1.86
C PRO A 344 -21.28 24.27 2.28
N SER A 345 -20.85 24.42 3.54
CA SER A 345 -19.66 23.76 4.10
C SER A 345 -20.05 22.42 4.74
N ALA A 346 -19.36 21.37 4.30
CA ALA A 346 -19.56 20.01 4.80
C ALA A 346 -18.97 19.74 6.20
N ASP A 347 -18.23 20.70 6.76
CA ASP A 347 -17.46 20.60 7.99
C ASP A 347 -17.73 21.76 8.97
N ARG A 348 -18.83 22.49 8.79
CA ARG A 348 -19.26 23.55 9.71
C ARG A 348 -19.84 23.01 11.02
N PHE A 349 -20.71 22.00 10.95
CA PHE A 349 -21.39 21.45 12.12
C PHE A 349 -20.78 20.12 12.55
N TRP A 350 -20.60 19.96 13.86
CA TRP A 350 -19.94 18.80 14.46
C TRP A 350 -20.82 18.15 15.53
N LEU A 351 -20.95 16.83 15.47
CA LEU A 351 -21.71 16.03 16.42
C LEU A 351 -20.77 15.35 17.42
N GLN A 352 -21.16 15.41 18.70
CA GLN A 352 -20.62 14.58 19.76
C GLN A 352 -21.77 13.97 20.56
N ILE A 353 -21.61 12.70 20.96
CA ILE A 353 -22.57 12.02 21.81
C ILE A 353 -21.88 11.63 23.10
N GLU A 354 -22.55 11.94 24.20
CA GLU A 354 -22.13 11.67 25.56
C GLU A 354 -23.08 10.65 26.19
N ALA A 355 -22.55 9.61 26.82
CA ALA A 355 -23.33 8.66 27.60
C ALA A 355 -22.77 8.55 29.02
N THR A 356 -23.66 8.60 30.00
CA THR A 356 -23.33 8.45 31.42
C THR A 356 -24.03 7.22 31.98
N ASP A 357 -23.25 6.36 32.62
CA ASP A 357 -23.77 5.16 33.27
C ASP A 357 -24.18 5.39 34.73
N ILE A 358 -24.83 4.40 35.33
CA ILE A 358 -25.28 4.44 36.72
C ILE A 358 -24.15 4.55 37.76
N MET A 359 -22.91 4.26 37.35
CA MET A 359 -21.73 4.47 38.19
C MET A 359 -21.16 5.89 38.06
N GLY A 360 -21.82 6.78 37.31
CA GLY A 360 -21.37 8.14 37.06
C GLY A 360 -20.22 8.24 36.07
N ARG A 361 -19.91 7.18 35.30
CA ARG A 361 -18.84 7.21 34.30
C ARG A 361 -19.38 7.78 33.01
N THR A 362 -18.78 8.86 32.55
CA THR A 362 -19.10 9.51 31.28
C THR A 362 -18.17 9.03 30.17
N THR A 363 -18.75 8.70 29.01
CA THR A 363 -18.02 8.37 27.78
C THR A 363 -18.49 9.28 26.66
N LEU A 364 -17.54 9.87 25.93
CA LEU A 364 -17.81 10.74 24.79
C LEU A 364 -17.33 10.07 23.51
N THR A 365 -18.06 10.31 22.41
CA THR A 365 -17.57 9.97 21.08
C THR A 365 -16.48 10.92 20.63
N GLU A 366 -15.70 10.50 19.64
CA GLU A 366 -14.91 11.45 18.85
C GLU A 366 -15.87 12.49 18.23
N LEU A 367 -15.40 13.74 18.19
CA LEU A 367 -16.12 14.82 17.54
C LEU A 367 -16.06 14.59 16.02
N ARG A 368 -17.21 14.56 15.35
CA ARG A 368 -17.29 14.30 13.90
C ARG A 368 -18.09 15.38 13.17
N PRO A 369 -17.63 15.85 11.99
CA PRO A 369 -18.41 16.76 11.18
C PRO A 369 -19.54 16.00 10.49
N PHE A 370 -20.62 16.69 10.17
CA PHE A 370 -21.68 16.16 9.34
C PHE A 370 -22.20 17.22 8.38
N SER A 371 -22.80 16.76 7.29
CA SER A 371 -23.52 17.61 6.34
C SER A 371 -24.90 17.00 6.12
N VAL A 372 -25.94 17.78 6.43
CA VAL A 372 -27.33 17.38 6.20
C VAL A 372 -27.62 17.27 4.71
N ASN A 373 -27.01 18.15 3.91
CA ASN A 373 -27.16 18.19 2.46
C ASN A 373 -26.33 17.13 1.74
N GLY A 374 -25.64 16.25 2.47
CA GLY A 374 -24.83 15.17 1.90
C GLY A 374 -23.51 15.63 1.25
N LEU A 375 -23.01 16.82 1.58
CA LEU A 375 -21.72 17.30 1.08
C LEU A 375 -20.55 16.59 1.79
N HIS A 376 -19.44 16.44 1.07
CA HIS A 376 -18.23 15.79 1.58
C HIS A 376 -17.19 16.77 2.12
N ALA A 377 -16.76 16.54 3.36
CA ALA A 377 -15.67 17.28 3.96
C ALA A 377 -14.32 16.81 3.40
N LYS A 378 -13.47 17.75 2.98
CA LYS A 378 -12.18 17.43 2.36
C LYS A 378 -11.22 16.81 3.38
N VAL A 379 -10.70 15.63 3.06
CA VAL A 379 -9.65 14.97 3.83
C VAL A 379 -8.43 14.75 2.94
N LEU A 380 -7.29 15.24 3.41
CA LEU A 380 -6.00 15.07 2.75
C LEU A 380 -5.29 13.83 3.32
N TRP A 381 -4.68 13.05 2.44
CA TRP A 381 -3.79 11.98 2.86
C TRP A 381 -2.41 12.53 3.22
N THR A 382 -1.79 11.92 4.22
CA THR A 382 -0.33 12.02 4.37
C THR A 382 0.36 11.26 3.23
N TRP A 383 1.65 11.55 2.99
CA TRP A 383 2.44 10.81 1.99
C TRP A 383 2.45 9.30 2.18
N LYS A 384 2.40 8.82 3.44
CA LYS A 384 2.33 7.38 3.75
C LYS A 384 0.99 6.78 3.36
N GLU A 385 -0.11 7.46 3.69
CA GLU A 385 -1.48 7.03 3.34
C GLU A 385 -1.69 7.06 1.82
N PHE A 386 -1.21 8.11 1.13
CA PHE A 386 -1.22 8.18 -0.33
C PHE A 386 -0.46 7.01 -0.97
N PHE A 387 0.73 6.67 -0.45
CA PHE A 387 1.53 5.59 -1.01
C PHE A 387 0.82 4.24 -0.95
N VAL A 388 0.04 3.98 0.10
CA VAL A 388 -0.64 2.69 0.27
C VAL A 388 -2.09 2.65 -0.20
N MET A 389 -2.80 3.79 -0.28
CA MET A 389 -4.20 3.83 -0.75
C MET A 389 -4.33 4.41 -2.15
N GLY A 390 -3.51 5.42 -2.49
CA GLY A 390 -3.61 6.19 -3.74
C GLY A 390 -2.88 5.56 -4.91
N CYS A 391 -1.75 4.89 -4.69
CA CYS A 391 -0.94 4.25 -5.73
C CYS A 391 -1.46 2.86 -6.10
N GLN A 392 -1.75 2.62 -7.37
CA GLN A 392 -2.14 1.28 -7.87
C GLN A 392 -0.89 0.44 -8.17
N TRP A 393 -0.34 -0.19 -7.13
CA TRP A 393 0.97 -0.85 -7.22
C TRP A 393 1.06 -1.97 -8.26
N ALA A 394 -0.03 -2.73 -8.45
CA ALA A 394 -0.07 -3.77 -9.46
C ALA A 394 0.11 -3.22 -10.88
N ALA A 395 -0.60 -2.13 -11.20
CA ALA A 395 -0.48 -1.46 -12.50
C ALA A 395 0.85 -0.71 -12.66
N LEU A 396 1.44 -0.25 -11.55
CA LEU A 396 2.69 0.53 -11.55
C LEU A 396 3.96 -0.33 -11.63
N TYR A 397 3.89 -1.61 -11.24
CA TYR A 397 5.07 -2.47 -11.12
C TYR A 397 5.90 -2.54 -12.41
N TYR A 398 5.31 -2.98 -13.53
CA TYR A 398 6.04 -3.11 -14.79
C TYR A 398 6.55 -1.78 -15.34
N PRO A 399 5.75 -0.68 -15.37
CA PRO A 399 6.27 0.64 -15.72
C PRO A 399 7.49 1.07 -14.89
N ILE A 400 7.45 0.90 -13.56
CA ILE A 400 8.57 1.28 -12.69
C ILE A 400 9.79 0.39 -12.93
N LEU A 401 9.58 -0.91 -13.05
CA LEU A 401 10.65 -1.87 -13.34
C LEU A 401 11.38 -1.50 -14.64
N TRP A 402 10.66 -1.36 -15.74
CA TRP A 402 11.26 -1.07 -17.04
C TRP A 402 11.90 0.32 -17.08
N LEU A 403 11.25 1.34 -16.52
CA LEU A 403 11.83 2.67 -16.40
C LEU A 403 13.15 2.64 -15.63
N THR A 404 13.20 1.90 -14.52
CA THR A 404 14.42 1.73 -13.71
C THR A 404 15.51 0.99 -14.50
N MET A 405 15.16 -0.08 -15.21
CA MET A 405 16.11 -0.85 -16.02
C MET A 405 16.67 -0.02 -17.19
N TYR A 406 15.82 0.71 -17.92
CA TYR A 406 16.25 1.62 -18.99
C TYR A 406 17.14 2.73 -18.44
N PHE A 407 16.77 3.32 -17.29
CA PHE A 407 17.58 4.34 -16.64
C PHE A 407 18.98 3.81 -16.29
N LEU A 408 19.07 2.63 -15.66
CA LEU A 408 20.35 2.00 -15.32
C LEU A 408 21.20 1.68 -16.56
N LEU A 409 20.57 1.21 -17.63
CA LEU A 409 21.25 0.94 -18.90
C LEU A 409 21.80 2.22 -19.52
N LEU A 410 20.98 3.27 -19.61
CA LEU A 410 21.38 4.58 -20.14
C LEU A 410 22.49 5.22 -19.30
N LEU A 411 22.44 5.06 -17.97
CA LEU A 411 23.47 5.53 -17.05
C LEU A 411 24.85 4.91 -17.34
N LEU A 412 24.91 3.70 -17.89
CA LEU A 412 26.14 3.04 -18.31
C LEU A 412 26.53 3.34 -19.78
N LEU A 413 25.57 3.43 -20.69
CA LEU A 413 25.82 3.57 -22.14
C LEU A 413 26.12 5.01 -22.57
N ILE A 414 25.40 6.01 -22.06
CA ILE A 414 25.58 7.42 -22.48
C ILE A 414 27.01 7.92 -22.21
N PRO A 415 27.60 7.71 -21.02
CA PRO A 415 28.97 8.16 -20.76
C PRO A 415 29.99 7.46 -21.67
N ARG A 416 29.75 6.19 -22.00
CA ARG A 416 30.61 5.42 -22.91
C ARG A 416 30.53 5.94 -24.34
N ALA A 417 29.33 6.20 -24.85
CA ALA A 417 29.14 6.81 -26.16
C ALA A 417 29.82 8.19 -26.23
N PHE A 418 29.67 9.01 -25.18
CA PHE A 418 30.32 10.31 -25.13
C PHE A 418 31.85 10.20 -25.15
N LEU A 419 32.46 9.22 -24.48
CA LEU A 419 33.91 8.98 -24.56
C LEU A 419 34.39 8.56 -25.95
N ILE A 420 33.55 7.89 -26.74
CA ILE A 420 33.90 7.40 -28.09
C ILE A 420 33.72 8.52 -29.14
N PHE A 421 32.61 9.25 -29.08
CA PHE A 421 32.21 10.20 -30.12
C PHE A 421 32.62 11.65 -29.85
N SER A 422 32.90 12.03 -28.60
CA SER A 422 33.27 13.41 -28.25
C SER A 422 34.78 13.57 -28.09
N ARG A 423 35.37 14.53 -28.83
CA ARG A 423 36.74 15.03 -28.57
C ARG A 423 36.83 15.87 -27.27
N LYS A 424 35.70 16.36 -26.75
CA LYS A 424 35.65 17.15 -25.51
C LYS A 424 35.53 16.21 -24.31
N GLN A 425 36.65 15.89 -23.68
CA GLN A 425 36.65 15.10 -22.44
C GLN A 425 36.12 15.94 -21.28
N HIS A 426 35.13 15.45 -20.52
CA HIS A 426 34.78 16.05 -19.24
C HIS A 426 35.90 15.69 -18.27
N THR A 427 36.81 16.63 -18.06
CA THR A 427 37.92 16.50 -17.13
C THR A 427 37.54 17.15 -15.80
N TYR A 428 38.23 16.75 -14.73
CA TYR A 428 38.12 17.39 -13.41
C TYR A 428 38.20 18.92 -13.46
N LYS A 429 38.97 19.47 -14.41
CA LYS A 429 39.09 20.92 -14.69
C LYS A 429 37.78 21.55 -15.21
N ASN A 430 37.00 20.84 -16.03
CA ASN A 430 35.71 21.31 -16.52
C ASN A 430 34.63 21.29 -15.41
N PHE A 431 34.71 20.33 -14.47
CA PHE A 431 33.85 20.31 -13.29
C PHE A 431 34.15 21.51 -12.37
N LEU A 432 35.43 21.79 -12.10
CA LEU A 432 35.83 22.98 -11.34
C LEU A 432 35.41 24.29 -12.01
N ALA A 433 35.45 24.35 -13.35
CA ALA A 433 35.11 25.55 -14.11
C ALA A 433 33.60 25.79 -14.26
N ALA A 434 32.79 24.74 -14.40
CA ALA A 434 31.34 24.85 -14.68
C ALA A 434 30.43 24.72 -13.43
N LYS A 435 30.95 24.27 -12.28
CA LYS A 435 30.25 24.14 -10.98
C LYS A 435 28.84 23.52 -11.02
N GLY A 436 28.57 22.60 -11.96
CA GLY A 436 27.26 21.95 -12.11
C GLY A 436 27.23 20.52 -11.55
N LEU A 437 26.21 20.18 -10.76
CA LEU A 437 26.00 18.83 -10.21
C LEU A 437 25.87 17.76 -11.32
N ILE A 438 25.19 18.10 -12.42
CA ILE A 438 25.05 17.24 -13.61
C ILE A 438 26.42 16.94 -14.25
N ASN A 439 27.27 17.95 -14.38
CA ASN A 439 28.62 17.79 -14.94
C ASN A 439 29.51 16.91 -14.03
N GLY A 440 29.31 17.00 -12.71
CA GLY A 440 29.97 16.13 -11.73
C GLY A 440 29.55 14.68 -11.87
N ILE A 441 28.25 14.39 -11.94
CA ILE A 441 27.72 13.04 -12.16
C ILE A 441 28.22 12.48 -13.50
N ALA A 442 28.15 13.27 -14.57
CA ALA A 442 28.61 12.85 -15.90
C ALA A 442 30.10 12.49 -15.89
N TRP A 443 30.94 13.28 -15.21
CA TRP A 443 32.37 12.98 -15.05
C TRP A 443 32.59 11.69 -14.25
N VAL A 444 31.94 11.52 -13.10
CA VAL A 444 32.02 10.32 -12.26
C VAL A 444 31.68 9.05 -13.06
N LEU A 445 30.63 9.11 -13.88
CA LEU A 445 30.22 7.99 -14.73
C LEU A 445 31.20 7.74 -15.90
N GLN A 446 31.82 8.79 -16.47
CA GLN A 446 32.88 8.62 -17.46
C GLN A 446 34.12 7.92 -16.88
N GLU A 447 34.49 8.21 -15.63
CA GLU A 447 35.60 7.53 -14.97
C GLU A 447 35.32 6.04 -14.75
N LEU A 448 34.07 5.66 -14.46
CA LEU A 448 33.67 4.25 -14.42
C LEU A 448 33.91 3.56 -15.77
N CYS A 449 33.58 4.21 -16.89
CA CYS A 449 33.84 3.68 -18.24
C CYS A 449 35.33 3.50 -18.56
N ARG A 450 36.24 4.15 -17.81
CA ARG A 450 37.70 3.94 -17.91
C ARG A 450 38.19 2.73 -17.11
N VAL A 451 37.31 2.01 -16.43
CA VAL A 451 37.57 0.73 -15.77
C VAL A 451 36.78 -0.37 -16.51
N PRO A 452 37.30 -0.92 -17.63
CA PRO A 452 36.50 -1.73 -18.57
C PRO A 452 35.85 -2.95 -17.92
N ILE A 453 36.58 -3.68 -17.07
CA ILE A 453 36.06 -4.89 -16.40
C ILE A 453 34.88 -4.55 -15.49
N ALA A 454 34.93 -3.43 -14.76
CA ALA A 454 33.83 -3.01 -13.89
C ALA A 454 32.61 -2.59 -14.72
N TRP A 455 32.83 -1.81 -15.79
CA TRP A 455 31.76 -1.36 -16.68
C TRP A 455 31.05 -2.53 -17.39
N PHE A 456 31.81 -3.44 -18.01
CA PHE A 456 31.26 -4.65 -18.63
C PHE A 456 30.58 -5.55 -17.60
N GLY A 457 31.12 -5.62 -16.38
CA GLY A 457 30.53 -6.37 -15.27
C GLY A 457 29.15 -5.84 -14.85
N PHE A 458 29.00 -4.51 -14.67
CA PHE A 458 27.70 -3.91 -14.38
C PHE A 458 26.72 -4.06 -15.55
N LEU A 459 27.18 -3.88 -16.79
CA LEU A 459 26.34 -4.06 -17.98
C LEU A 459 25.86 -5.51 -18.10
N GLY A 460 26.77 -6.48 -17.96
CA GLY A 460 26.45 -7.90 -17.96
C GLY A 460 25.51 -8.30 -16.82
N TYR A 461 25.65 -7.68 -15.64
CA TYR A 461 24.74 -7.90 -14.53
C TYR A 461 23.31 -7.42 -14.82
N LEU A 462 23.13 -6.28 -15.51
CA LEU A 462 21.80 -5.82 -15.93
C LEU A 462 21.15 -6.79 -16.93
N PHE A 463 21.93 -7.30 -17.90
CA PHE A 463 21.44 -8.35 -18.80
C PHE A 463 21.09 -9.64 -18.06
N TYR A 464 21.90 -10.02 -17.07
CA TYR A 464 21.60 -11.18 -16.22
C TYR A 464 20.23 -11.07 -15.55
N LEU A 465 19.91 -9.90 -14.99
CA LEU A 465 18.62 -9.67 -14.32
C LEU A 465 17.40 -9.79 -15.24
N VAL A 466 17.57 -9.66 -16.56
CA VAL A 466 16.47 -9.83 -17.53
C VAL A 466 16.44 -11.24 -18.11
N LEU A 467 17.61 -11.79 -18.43
CA LEU A 467 17.73 -13.02 -19.23
C LEU A 467 17.75 -14.30 -18.39
N PHE A 468 18.13 -14.23 -17.12
CA PHE A 468 18.35 -15.41 -16.30
C PHE A 468 17.51 -15.38 -15.02
N PRO A 469 17.19 -16.56 -14.45
CA PRO A 469 16.61 -16.64 -13.12
C PRO A 469 17.53 -16.04 -12.07
N TRP A 470 16.95 -15.34 -11.10
CA TRP A 470 17.73 -14.62 -10.10
C TRP A 470 18.17 -15.55 -8.98
N PHE A 471 17.26 -16.39 -8.53
CA PHE A 471 17.52 -17.40 -7.52
C PHE A 471 16.52 -18.56 -7.59
N VAL A 472 16.97 -19.73 -7.12
CA VAL A 472 16.21 -20.98 -7.03
C VAL A 472 15.91 -21.27 -5.57
N GLY A 473 14.65 -21.52 -5.21
CA GLY A 473 14.26 -21.70 -3.82
C GLY A 473 13.02 -22.55 -3.63
N GLN A 474 12.83 -22.97 -2.38
CA GLN A 474 11.64 -23.67 -1.98
C GLN A 474 10.51 -22.66 -1.77
N VAL A 475 9.48 -22.77 -2.61
CA VAL A 475 8.35 -21.85 -2.66
C VAL A 475 7.20 -22.30 -1.74
N PHE A 476 7.03 -23.61 -1.59
CA PHE A 476 5.94 -24.24 -0.82
C PHE A 476 6.44 -24.96 0.44
N THR A 477 5.53 -25.29 1.35
CA THR A 477 5.86 -25.90 2.66
C THR A 477 6.11 -27.40 2.58
N ASP A 478 5.53 -28.08 1.58
CA ASP A 478 5.61 -29.53 1.37
C ASP A 478 7.00 -30.08 1.03
N GLY A 479 7.96 -29.23 0.65
CA GLY A 479 9.30 -29.70 0.29
C GLY A 479 9.40 -30.26 -1.12
N GLY A 480 8.38 -30.03 -1.95
CA GLY A 480 8.38 -30.43 -3.36
C GLY A 480 9.41 -29.68 -4.21
N ASP A 481 9.17 -29.66 -5.53
CA ASP A 481 10.09 -29.07 -6.49
C ASP A 481 10.40 -27.59 -6.20
N ARG A 482 11.68 -27.23 -6.29
CA ARG A 482 12.12 -25.84 -6.15
C ARG A 482 11.67 -25.01 -7.34
N GLY A 483 11.18 -23.81 -7.06
CA GLY A 483 10.88 -22.81 -8.07
C GLY A 483 12.08 -21.91 -8.36
N TYR A 484 12.04 -21.20 -9.48
CA TYR A 484 13.02 -20.15 -9.79
C TYR A 484 12.33 -18.81 -10.04
N MET A 485 12.91 -17.73 -9.55
CA MET A 485 12.34 -16.39 -9.65
C MET A 485 12.93 -15.64 -10.85
N THR A 486 12.07 -14.96 -11.60
CA THR A 486 12.42 -14.06 -12.71
C THR A 486 11.77 -12.70 -12.50
N TYR A 487 12.02 -11.74 -13.39
CA TYR A 487 11.31 -10.46 -13.38
C TYR A 487 9.81 -10.59 -13.71
N MET A 488 9.36 -11.74 -14.24
CA MET A 488 7.94 -12.00 -14.57
C MET A 488 7.18 -12.69 -13.43
N GLY A 489 7.88 -13.21 -12.41
CA GLY A 489 7.29 -13.96 -11.31
C GLY A 489 8.12 -15.19 -10.95
N TRP A 490 7.57 -16.01 -10.05
CA TRP A 490 8.08 -17.35 -9.77
C TRP A 490 7.61 -18.32 -10.84
N VAL A 491 8.53 -19.13 -11.33
CA VAL A 491 8.21 -20.31 -12.13
C VAL A 491 8.32 -21.53 -11.23
N VAL A 492 7.21 -22.26 -11.10
CA VAL A 492 7.14 -23.48 -10.31
C VAL A 492 6.61 -24.59 -11.20
N LYS A 493 7.12 -25.82 -11.03
CA LYS A 493 6.58 -26.99 -11.71
C LYS A 493 5.25 -27.36 -11.06
N SER A 494 4.14 -27.11 -11.76
CA SER A 494 2.84 -27.62 -11.36
C SER A 494 2.67 -29.03 -11.92
N SER A 495 2.15 -29.96 -11.11
CA SER A 495 1.87 -31.34 -11.52
C SER A 495 0.81 -31.44 -12.62
N ASN A 496 -0.01 -30.40 -12.82
CA ASN A 496 -1.18 -30.43 -13.70
C ASN A 496 -1.08 -29.61 -14.99
N ASN A 497 -0.03 -28.79 -15.19
CA ASN A 497 0.09 -27.95 -16.40
C ASN A 497 1.44 -28.13 -17.10
N LYS A 498 1.40 -28.40 -18.42
CA LYS A 498 2.57 -28.46 -19.32
C LYS A 498 3.17 -27.06 -19.63
N ARG A 499 2.62 -25.98 -19.06
CA ARG A 499 3.07 -24.60 -19.26
C ARG A 499 3.64 -24.05 -17.96
N ASN A 500 4.82 -23.45 -18.04
CA ASN A 500 5.45 -22.75 -16.92
C ASN A 500 4.64 -21.47 -16.63
N ASP A 501 3.65 -21.56 -15.75
CA ASP A 501 2.87 -20.39 -15.34
C ASP A 501 3.71 -19.53 -14.38
N TYR A 502 3.76 -18.22 -14.66
CA TYR A 502 4.42 -17.25 -13.78
C TYR A 502 3.45 -16.84 -12.68
N ILE A 503 3.81 -17.12 -11.44
CA ILE A 503 2.98 -16.83 -10.27
C ILE A 503 3.62 -15.76 -9.38
N GLY A 504 2.81 -15.00 -8.65
CA GLY A 504 3.29 -13.95 -7.75
C GLY A 504 3.81 -12.69 -8.44
N SER A 505 3.28 -12.36 -9.63
CA SER A 505 3.40 -11.02 -10.20
C SER A 505 2.11 -10.26 -9.89
N PRO A 506 2.16 -9.10 -9.21
CA PRO A 506 3.32 -8.22 -9.01
C PRO A 506 4.08 -8.41 -7.67
N ASP A 507 3.80 -9.44 -6.88
CA ASP A 507 4.36 -9.64 -5.52
C ASP A 507 5.88 -9.56 -5.45
N ILE A 508 6.57 -10.09 -6.47
CA ILE A 508 8.04 -10.05 -6.58
C ILE A 508 8.62 -8.63 -6.58
N MET A 509 7.80 -7.59 -6.80
CA MET A 509 8.18 -6.19 -6.72
C MET A 509 8.93 -5.84 -5.44
N VAL A 510 8.53 -6.43 -4.29
CA VAL A 510 9.16 -6.18 -2.98
C VAL A 510 10.60 -6.69 -2.88
N VAL A 511 11.01 -7.55 -3.80
CA VAL A 511 12.38 -8.06 -3.92
C VAL A 511 13.11 -7.29 -5.02
N VAL A 512 12.46 -7.16 -6.17
CA VAL A 512 13.01 -6.59 -7.40
C VAL A 512 13.35 -5.12 -7.28
N LEU A 513 12.39 -4.27 -6.93
CA LEU A 513 12.60 -2.83 -6.94
C LEU A 513 13.59 -2.38 -5.87
N PRO A 514 13.54 -2.89 -4.61
CA PRO A 514 14.53 -2.51 -3.61
C PRO A 514 15.96 -2.91 -4.00
N HIS A 515 16.14 -4.03 -4.70
CA HIS A 515 17.46 -4.43 -5.20
C HIS A 515 17.99 -3.47 -6.26
N LEU A 516 17.18 -3.14 -7.27
CA LEU A 516 17.58 -2.20 -8.32
C LEU A 516 17.88 -0.80 -7.76
N ILE A 517 17.02 -0.30 -6.87
CA ILE A 517 17.08 1.09 -6.37
C ILE A 517 18.12 1.26 -5.26
N PHE A 518 18.23 0.31 -4.32
CA PHE A 518 19.08 0.48 -3.14
C PHE A 518 20.39 -0.31 -3.19
N VAL A 519 20.57 -1.19 -4.17
CA VAL A 519 21.82 -1.96 -4.33
C VAL A 519 22.49 -1.63 -5.65
N VAL A 520 21.83 -1.87 -6.79
CA VAL A 520 22.44 -1.75 -8.11
C VAL A 520 22.75 -0.29 -8.45
N LEU A 521 21.77 0.60 -8.33
CA LEU A 521 21.95 2.02 -8.65
C LEU A 521 23.07 2.68 -7.80
N PRO A 522 23.08 2.56 -6.46
CA PRO A 522 24.17 3.06 -5.64
C PRO A 522 25.52 2.41 -6.00
N ALA A 523 25.57 1.10 -6.23
CA ALA A 523 26.82 0.42 -6.55
C ALA A 523 27.48 0.98 -7.82
N ILE A 524 26.71 1.27 -8.87
CA ILE A 524 27.24 1.91 -10.09
C ILE A 524 27.79 3.31 -9.78
N PHE A 525 27.03 4.11 -9.03
CA PHE A 525 27.45 5.48 -8.68
C PHE A 525 28.73 5.50 -7.84
N PHE A 526 28.80 4.69 -6.78
CA PHE A 526 29.95 4.63 -5.88
C PHE A 526 31.18 3.97 -6.53
N ALA A 527 30.98 3.00 -7.42
CA ALA A 527 32.07 2.48 -8.24
C ALA A 527 32.68 3.58 -9.13
N GLY A 528 31.83 4.40 -9.77
CA GLY A 528 32.28 5.56 -10.51
C GLY A 528 33.00 6.57 -9.62
N ALA A 529 32.48 6.85 -8.42
CA ALA A 529 33.09 7.81 -7.50
C ALA A 529 34.50 7.36 -7.04
N LEU A 530 34.70 6.06 -6.80
CA LEU A 530 36.03 5.49 -6.52
C LEU A 530 36.98 5.61 -7.72
N ALA A 531 36.49 5.38 -8.94
CA ALA A 531 37.27 5.57 -10.15
C ALA A 531 37.68 7.05 -10.35
N ALA A 532 36.76 7.96 -10.05
CA ALA A 532 36.97 9.40 -10.14
C ALA A 532 37.93 9.93 -9.07
N GLU A 533 37.81 9.47 -7.82
CA GLU A 533 38.76 9.76 -6.74
C GLU A 533 40.19 9.36 -7.13
N ARG A 534 40.35 8.17 -7.69
CA ARG A 534 41.64 7.70 -8.20
C ARG A 534 42.18 8.59 -9.31
N ALA A 535 41.34 9.03 -10.25
CA ALA A 535 41.76 9.92 -11.34
C ALA A 535 42.30 11.26 -10.78
N VAL A 536 41.59 11.87 -9.83
CA VAL A 536 42.01 13.12 -9.17
C VAL A 536 43.31 12.93 -8.39
N HIS A 537 43.44 11.83 -7.63
CA HIS A 537 44.66 11.54 -6.89
C HIS A 537 45.85 11.33 -7.82
N ARG A 538 45.66 10.65 -8.96
CA ARG A 538 46.71 10.45 -9.97
C ARG A 538 47.15 11.79 -10.57
N ASP A 539 46.22 12.65 -10.94
CA ASP A 539 46.53 13.97 -11.52
C ASP A 539 47.28 14.85 -10.50
N ASN A 540 46.84 14.84 -9.24
CA ASN A 540 47.52 15.53 -8.15
C ASN A 540 48.94 14.99 -7.93
N PHE A 541 49.12 13.66 -7.88
CA PHE A 541 50.44 13.03 -7.72
C PHE A 541 51.38 13.39 -8.89
N LEU A 542 50.91 13.33 -10.13
CA LEU A 542 51.71 13.68 -11.32
C LEU A 542 52.10 15.17 -11.32
N SER A 543 51.19 16.06 -10.92
CA SER A 543 51.49 17.50 -10.81
C SER A 543 52.52 17.83 -9.73
N ILE A 544 52.56 17.06 -8.64
CA ILE A 544 53.52 17.24 -7.54
C ILE A 544 54.87 16.59 -7.84
N SER A 545 54.88 15.43 -8.53
CA SER A 545 56.10 14.66 -8.84
C SER A 545 56.89 15.21 -10.04
N GLY A 546 56.36 16.18 -10.79
CA GLY A 546 57.04 16.78 -11.95
C GLY A 546 57.22 15.86 -13.16
N LYS A 547 56.77 14.61 -13.10
CA LYS A 547 56.74 13.68 -14.24
C LYS A 547 55.54 14.02 -15.14
N LYS A 548 55.79 14.69 -16.26
CA LYS A 548 54.81 14.79 -17.35
C LYS A 548 54.49 13.38 -17.86
N ALA A 549 53.22 13.13 -18.12
CA ALA A 549 52.81 11.97 -18.92
C ALA A 549 53.43 12.10 -20.32
N ASP A 550 54.03 11.02 -20.83
CA ASP A 550 54.59 10.97 -22.17
C ASP A 550 53.48 11.09 -23.22
N ASP A 551 53.23 12.30 -23.69
CA ASP A 551 52.41 12.55 -24.86
C ASP A 551 53.24 12.26 -26.12
N TYR A 552 52.93 11.13 -26.78
CA TYR A 552 53.27 10.94 -28.19
C TYR A 552 52.38 11.87 -29.05
N SER A 553 52.79 13.13 -29.20
CA SER A 553 52.38 13.94 -30.34
C SER A 553 53.52 14.84 -30.79
N ARG A 554 53.92 14.62 -32.03
CA ARG A 554 55.04 15.24 -32.72
C ARG A 554 54.64 16.66 -33.16
N LEU A 555 55.61 17.59 -33.09
CA LEU A 555 55.65 18.92 -33.72
C LEU A 555 54.92 20.09 -33.01
N ASN A 556 55.66 20.84 -32.19
CA ASN A 556 56.21 22.13 -32.65
C ASN A 556 57.21 22.71 -31.64
N LYS A 557 58.45 22.92 -32.09
CA LYS A 557 59.48 23.68 -31.36
C LYS A 557 59.19 25.17 -31.50
N ARG A 558 59.05 25.89 -30.37
CA ARG A 558 59.52 27.28 -30.23
C ARG A 558 59.88 27.59 -28.79
N SER A 559 60.91 28.39 -28.66
CA SER A 559 61.85 28.50 -27.54
C SER A 559 61.49 29.54 -26.49
N LEU A 560 61.97 29.28 -25.26
CA LEU A 560 62.52 30.24 -24.28
C LEU A 560 61.61 31.34 -23.68
N ARG A 561 61.35 31.23 -22.37
CA ARG A 561 62.02 32.06 -21.34
C ARG A 561 61.70 31.56 -19.92
N TYR A 562 62.75 31.30 -19.15
CA TYR A 562 62.72 31.12 -17.71
C TYR A 562 62.43 32.48 -17.07
N ASP A 563 61.38 32.58 -16.27
CA ASP A 563 61.27 33.62 -15.24
C ASP A 563 60.94 32.94 -13.92
N SER A 564 62.00 32.75 -13.14
CA SER A 564 61.98 32.42 -11.74
C SER A 564 61.58 33.65 -10.93
N ARG A 565 60.30 33.75 -10.52
CA ARG A 565 59.89 34.60 -9.41
C ARG A 565 58.96 33.83 -8.47
N GLY A 566 59.47 33.64 -7.27
CA GLY A 566 58.84 32.86 -6.22
C GLY A 566 57.45 33.38 -5.85
N ASN A 567 56.54 32.45 -5.64
CA ASN A 567 55.47 32.63 -4.69
C ASN A 567 55.37 31.36 -3.85
N ARG A 568 56.07 31.39 -2.72
CA ARG A 568 56.08 30.36 -1.69
C ARG A 568 54.74 30.41 -0.96
N ARG A 569 53.64 30.03 -1.63
CA ARG A 569 52.38 29.72 -0.96
C ARG A 569 52.50 28.31 -0.41
N SER A 570 52.35 28.22 0.90
CA SER A 570 52.40 27.02 1.71
C SER A 570 51.69 25.85 1.02
N LYS A 571 52.47 24.80 0.71
CA LYS A 571 51.92 23.46 0.48
C LYS A 571 51.28 23.01 1.78
N PHE A 572 49.99 23.27 1.95
CA PHE A 572 49.17 22.53 2.89
C PHE A 572 49.14 21.08 2.39
N HIS A 573 50.00 20.25 2.96
CA HIS A 573 49.82 18.81 2.98
C HIS A 573 48.54 18.55 3.77
N PHE A 574 47.40 18.46 3.07
CA PHE A 574 46.22 17.86 3.66
C PHE A 574 46.43 16.35 3.65
N ASP A 575 46.81 15.88 4.83
CA ASP A 575 46.85 14.50 5.25
C ASP A 575 45.50 13.80 5.00
N GLY A 576 45.56 12.51 4.67
CA GLY A 576 44.42 11.59 4.69
C GLY A 576 43.51 11.54 3.45
N ARG A 577 43.43 10.38 2.80
CA ARG A 577 42.38 10.01 1.84
C ARG A 577 41.00 9.87 2.52
N TRP A 578 40.57 10.86 3.29
CA TRP A 578 39.33 10.79 4.06
C TRP A 578 38.11 10.58 3.16
N MET A 579 38.08 11.23 1.98
CA MET A 579 37.05 10.99 0.96
C MET A 579 37.00 9.52 0.50
N ARG A 580 38.17 8.87 0.31
CA ARG A 580 38.22 7.45 -0.01
C ARG A 580 37.69 6.60 1.14
N SER A 581 38.06 6.92 2.38
CA SER A 581 37.54 6.23 3.56
C SER A 581 36.01 6.30 3.64
N ILE A 582 35.42 7.47 3.37
CA ILE A 582 33.96 7.64 3.29
C ILE A 582 33.37 6.76 2.17
N LEU A 583 33.93 6.79 0.97
CA LEU A 583 33.45 5.97 -0.16
C LEU A 583 33.54 4.47 0.14
N LEU A 584 34.59 4.01 0.83
CA LEU A 584 34.73 2.62 1.26
C LEU A 584 33.66 2.24 2.29
N VAL A 585 33.41 3.10 3.28
CA VAL A 585 32.34 2.89 4.27
C VAL A 585 30.97 2.79 3.58
N LEU A 586 30.70 3.64 2.59
CA LEU A 586 29.46 3.60 1.82
C LEU A 586 29.34 2.34 0.95
N CYS A 587 30.42 1.88 0.33
CA CYS A 587 30.44 0.60 -0.39
C CYS A 587 30.18 -0.58 0.56
N LEU A 588 30.78 -0.57 1.75
CA LEU A 588 30.53 -1.57 2.78
C LEU A 588 29.07 -1.54 3.26
N ALA A 589 28.47 -0.35 3.40
CA ALA A 589 27.06 -0.20 3.75
C ALA A 589 26.12 -0.78 2.69
N ILE A 590 26.44 -0.61 1.40
CA ILE A 590 25.70 -1.22 0.27
C ILE A 590 25.81 -2.75 0.34
N CYS A 591 27.03 -3.28 0.48
CA CYS A 591 27.25 -4.72 0.62
C CYS A 591 26.52 -5.29 1.83
N TRP A 592 26.58 -4.61 2.99
CA TRP A 592 25.87 -5.01 4.20
C TRP A 592 24.36 -5.05 3.99
N LYS A 593 23.78 -4.02 3.38
CA LYS A 593 22.35 -3.97 3.05
C LYS A 593 21.96 -5.10 2.10
N HIS A 594 22.76 -5.36 1.06
CA HIS A 594 22.55 -6.44 0.11
C HIS A 594 22.60 -7.82 0.79
N PHE A 595 23.61 -8.08 1.63
CA PHE A 595 23.72 -9.34 2.36
C PHE A 595 22.58 -9.53 3.37
N LYS A 596 22.09 -8.47 4.00
CA LYS A 596 20.90 -8.54 4.86
C LYS A 596 19.66 -8.96 4.08
N ASN A 597 19.47 -8.41 2.88
CA ASN A 597 18.38 -8.80 1.98
C ASN A 597 18.54 -10.26 1.52
N CYS A 598 19.74 -10.65 1.08
CA CYS A 598 20.04 -12.04 0.71
C CYS A 598 19.77 -13.01 1.85
N ARG A 599 20.19 -12.69 3.09
CA ARG A 599 19.92 -13.50 4.29
C ARG A 599 18.42 -13.66 4.55
N ALA A 600 17.64 -12.60 4.36
CA ALA A 600 16.19 -12.66 4.51
C ALA A 600 15.57 -13.60 3.47
N LEU A 601 16.01 -13.52 2.20
CA LEU A 601 15.57 -14.42 1.13
C LEU A 601 16.00 -15.87 1.39
N MET A 602 17.23 -16.11 1.83
CA MET A 602 17.70 -17.45 2.20
C MET A 602 16.81 -18.10 3.26
N LYS A 603 16.45 -17.34 4.30
CA LYS A 603 15.55 -17.83 5.36
C LYS A 603 14.13 -18.04 4.85
N ALA A 604 13.66 -17.18 3.93
CA ALA A 604 12.32 -17.27 3.39
C ALA A 604 12.10 -18.52 2.51
N TYR A 605 13.05 -18.82 1.62
CA TYR A 605 12.92 -19.84 0.58
C TYR A 605 13.91 -21.01 0.73
N GLU A 606 14.53 -21.17 1.90
CA GLU A 606 15.47 -22.26 2.21
C GLU A 606 16.57 -22.43 1.14
N MET A 607 17.26 -21.32 0.85
CA MET A 607 18.25 -21.26 -0.23
C MET A 607 19.69 -21.25 0.28
N ASN A 608 20.58 -21.90 -0.47
CA ASN A 608 22.02 -21.76 -0.32
C ASN A 608 22.53 -20.69 -1.32
N PRO A 609 23.18 -19.61 -0.85
CA PRO A 609 23.59 -18.49 -1.72
C PRO A 609 24.66 -18.86 -2.74
N LEU A 610 25.50 -19.86 -2.44
CA LEU A 610 26.58 -20.30 -3.33
C LEU A 610 26.08 -21.24 -4.43
N LEU A 611 25.06 -22.04 -4.13
CA LEU A 611 24.52 -23.02 -5.07
C LEU A 611 23.33 -22.49 -5.86
N HIS A 612 22.43 -21.79 -5.19
CA HIS A 612 21.12 -21.48 -5.77
C HIS A 612 21.01 -20.06 -6.34
N PHE A 613 21.92 -19.15 -5.98
CA PHE A 613 21.94 -17.78 -6.50
C PHE A 613 23.28 -17.04 -6.38
N PRO A 614 24.39 -17.63 -6.86
CA PRO A 614 25.72 -17.05 -6.69
C PRO A 614 25.86 -15.70 -7.40
N VAL A 615 25.29 -15.54 -8.60
CA VAL A 615 25.40 -14.29 -9.37
C VAL A 615 24.61 -13.16 -8.69
N TYR A 616 23.40 -13.43 -8.21
CA TYR A 616 22.61 -12.41 -7.49
C TYR A 616 23.25 -12.00 -6.15
N SER A 617 23.76 -12.98 -5.37
CA SER A 617 24.35 -12.70 -4.06
C SER A 617 25.73 -12.04 -4.14
N LEU A 618 26.60 -12.50 -5.04
CA LEU A 618 28.00 -12.08 -5.10
C LEU A 618 28.29 -11.06 -6.20
N GLY A 619 27.45 -10.92 -7.22
CA GLY A 619 27.72 -10.05 -8.38
C GLY A 619 28.09 -8.62 -8.01
N ILE A 620 27.21 -7.92 -7.25
CA ILE A 620 27.48 -6.54 -6.82
C ILE A 620 28.68 -6.44 -5.86
N PRO A 621 28.78 -7.26 -4.77
CA PRO A 621 29.95 -7.24 -3.90
C PRO A 621 31.29 -7.49 -4.62
N VAL A 622 31.33 -8.42 -5.58
CA VAL A 622 32.54 -8.72 -6.35
C VAL A 622 32.92 -7.55 -7.25
N LEU A 623 31.95 -6.92 -7.92
CA LEU A 623 32.21 -5.75 -8.76
C LEU A 623 32.74 -4.57 -7.93
N LEU A 624 32.14 -4.30 -6.77
CA LEU A 624 32.63 -3.26 -5.86
C LEU A 624 34.02 -3.60 -5.32
N GLY A 625 34.26 -4.85 -4.89
CA GLY A 625 35.56 -5.32 -4.43
C GLY A 625 36.65 -5.17 -5.50
N TYR A 626 36.33 -5.51 -6.75
CA TYR A 626 37.23 -5.32 -7.89
C TYR A 626 37.57 -3.84 -8.10
N VAL A 627 36.59 -2.94 -8.08
CA VAL A 627 36.81 -1.49 -8.22
C VAL A 627 37.66 -0.94 -7.07
N ILE A 628 37.39 -1.36 -5.84
CA ILE A 628 38.17 -0.98 -4.66
C ILE A 628 39.63 -1.41 -4.82
N HIS A 629 39.87 -2.66 -5.23
CA HIS A 629 41.21 -3.19 -5.46
C HIS A 629 41.93 -2.43 -6.59
N LYS A 630 41.27 -2.26 -7.74
CA LYS A 630 41.86 -1.60 -8.91
C LYS A 630 42.17 -0.12 -8.66
N THR A 631 41.40 0.54 -7.81
CA THR A 631 41.59 1.94 -7.43
C THR A 631 42.56 2.13 -6.26
N LYS A 632 43.03 1.06 -5.62
CA LYS A 632 43.99 1.12 -4.49
C LYS A 632 45.40 1.55 -4.93
N GLY A 633 45.80 1.19 -6.15
CA GLY A 633 47.13 1.48 -6.70
C GLY A 633 47.28 2.94 -7.14
N ALA A 634 47.75 3.77 -6.21
CA ALA A 634 48.61 4.94 -6.39
C ALA A 634 49.25 5.23 -5.03
#